data_AF-A0A1S2ZDR8-F1
#
_entry.id   AF-A0A1S2ZDR8-F1
#
_cell.length_a   1.000
_cell.length_b   1.000
_cell.length_c   1.000
_cell.angle_alpha   90.00
_cell.angle_beta   90.00
_cell.angle_gamma   90.00
#
_symmetry.space_group_name_H-M   'P 1'
#
loop_
_entity.id
_entity.type
_entity.pdbx_description
1 polymer ?
#
loop_
_entity_poly.entity_id
_entity_poly.type
_entity_poly.pdbx_seq_one_letter_code
_entity_poly.pdbx_strand_id
1 'polypeptide(L)'
;MLSTVKCQGWPALTMAPAWLWMLCLSVTQALLELQFVELHVEIPENYGGNFPLYLIKLPLPHEETEAQLILSGNVDREGPFAVDPESGFLLLTRPLDREEHAEYQLQVTLEFEDGRVLWGPQPVLVHVKDENDQVPHFSQAIYRVQLSQDTRPGVPFLFLEASDGDEPGTVNSDLRFQILNQAPAQPSPDMFQLDPQLGALSLKPKGSASQDHALEGSYQLWVQVKDMGDQDLGYQATAIIDVSVVESTWVPLDPVHILENLQVLYPHYIAQVHWSGGEVHYYLESQPPGPFDVDAEGRLSVTAELDRETQAEYLLQVRAQNPRGEDYTEPLELHVVVMDENDNAPVCPPQGPPISIPELSPPGTEVTRLMAEDMDAPGSPNSHIVYQLLNPEAETEAERALELDSTSGRVTLGTAPLLAGQNLLLQVLASDLGGAEGGLSSTCEVSVTVLDINDHAPQFTISQIEPVSLREDTEPSTLVATLTATDADLEPDFHLMNFAFEAGNAEGIFGLDWEPGSGQVHLRLLKKLSYDAAPSHKLVVVVQNVAELVGPGPGPEATTTVTVLVERVAPAPKLAQQLYKASVPISTPAGSLLLTIQPSGPPSSPLRFSLVNDSEGWLYIEEVSGKVHTARTLQGAHPGDTYTVLVKVQVADELSLSTSATIMINFLKASSAPGLILTPVPTRHLCTPRQDHGVVVSGPSKDPDLAGDQGLYSFALGPNPTVQRDWRLQTLNGSHAYLTLALHWVEPREHTIPVVVSHNTQKWQLQVRVIVCRCNVDGQCLRKVGHMKGMPTKLSAVGTLVGTLTVIGFLLILIFTHLSLSRKKNLDQPVDSVPLKAAV
;
A
#
# COMPACT_ATOMS: atom_id res chain seq x y z
N MET A 1 -10.57 -5.68 -59.06
CA MET A 1 -10.33 -4.41 -59.80
C MET A 1 -8.86 -4.03 -59.66
N LEU A 2 -8.30 -3.42 -60.70
CA LEU A 2 -6.92 -2.93 -60.74
C LEU A 2 -6.66 -1.84 -59.68
N SER A 3 -5.52 -1.92 -58.98
CA SER A 3 -4.77 -0.71 -58.62
C SER A 3 -3.27 -0.96 -58.65
N THR A 4 -2.67 -0.50 -59.75
CA THR A 4 -1.25 -0.37 -60.04
C THR A 4 -0.55 0.64 -59.13
N VAL A 5 0.63 0.29 -58.59
CA VAL A 5 1.68 1.28 -58.26
C VAL A 5 2.89 1.02 -59.14
N LYS A 6 3.20 2.00 -59.99
CA LYS A 6 4.35 2.06 -60.90
C LYS A 6 5.63 2.40 -60.12
N CYS A 7 6.70 1.65 -60.38
CA CYS A 7 8.07 2.16 -60.27
C CYS A 7 8.72 2.08 -61.66
N GLN A 8 9.15 3.24 -62.18
CA GLN A 8 9.87 3.40 -63.44
C GLN A 8 11.33 3.74 -63.16
N GLY A 9 12.27 3.08 -63.84
CA GLY A 9 13.64 3.60 -64.03
C GLY A 9 14.77 2.56 -64.02
N TRP A 10 15.10 2.00 -65.18
CA TRP A 10 16.32 1.25 -65.54
C TRP A 10 17.32 2.20 -66.26
N PRO A 11 18.62 1.86 -66.56
CA PRO A 11 19.14 0.51 -66.85
C PRO A 11 20.57 0.11 -66.37
N ALA A 12 20.77 -1.21 -66.37
CA ALA A 12 21.94 -2.08 -66.64
C ALA A 12 23.29 -1.43 -67.06
N LEU A 13 24.50 -1.94 -66.78
CA LEU A 13 25.07 -3.30 -66.75
C LEU A 13 26.41 -3.27 -65.98
N THR A 14 26.85 -4.38 -65.35
CA THR A 14 28.14 -5.10 -65.59
C THR A 14 28.47 -6.10 -64.46
N MET A 15 29.21 -7.15 -64.82
CA MET A 15 29.34 -8.44 -64.15
C MET A 15 30.44 -8.51 -63.07
N ALA A 16 30.14 -9.27 -61.99
CA ALA A 16 31.00 -10.16 -61.17
C ALA A 16 32.18 -9.57 -60.34
N PRO A 17 32.74 -10.29 -59.33
CA PRO A 17 32.32 -11.52 -58.66
C PRO A 17 32.20 -11.37 -57.11
N ALA A 18 31.78 -12.48 -56.49
CA ALA A 18 31.69 -12.71 -55.05
C ALA A 18 33.00 -12.45 -54.29
N TRP A 19 32.85 -12.22 -52.97
CA TRP A 19 33.87 -12.11 -51.90
C TRP A 19 34.14 -10.67 -51.43
N LEU A 20 33.16 -10.02 -50.76
CA LEU A 20 33.48 -8.90 -49.85
C LEU A 20 32.34 -8.52 -48.87
N TRP A 21 31.67 -9.48 -48.22
CA TRP A 21 30.71 -9.18 -47.13
C TRP A 21 30.87 -10.15 -45.94
N MET A 22 32.12 -10.37 -45.52
CA MET A 22 32.47 -11.01 -44.26
C MET A 22 33.24 -9.99 -43.43
N LEU A 23 32.54 -9.22 -42.60
CA LEU A 23 33.00 -8.52 -41.37
C LEU A 23 32.10 -7.30 -41.07
N CYS A 24 30.92 -7.57 -40.51
CA CYS A 24 30.25 -6.66 -39.58
C CYS A 24 29.41 -7.52 -38.60
N LEU A 25 30.13 -8.25 -37.76
CA LEU A 25 29.62 -8.69 -36.46
C LEU A 25 29.98 -7.59 -35.46
N SER A 26 28.98 -6.98 -34.81
CA SER A 26 28.91 -6.98 -33.35
C SER A 26 27.69 -6.19 -32.83
N VAL A 27 26.94 -6.89 -31.99
CA VAL A 27 25.96 -6.45 -30.98
C VAL A 27 24.64 -5.85 -31.46
N THR A 28 23.69 -6.76 -31.74
CA THR A 28 22.34 -6.65 -31.17
C THR A 28 22.09 -7.93 -30.39
N GLN A 29 21.93 -7.82 -29.06
CA GLN A 29 21.28 -8.85 -28.27
C GLN A 29 19.84 -8.94 -28.80
N ALA A 30 19.60 -9.89 -29.69
CA ALA A 30 18.26 -10.37 -29.97
C ALA A 30 17.84 -11.17 -28.74
N LEU A 31 16.89 -10.63 -27.97
CA LEU A 31 15.98 -11.48 -27.22
C LEU A 31 15.24 -12.30 -28.30
N LEU A 32 15.62 -13.57 -28.43
CA LEU A 32 14.89 -14.51 -29.27
C LEU A 32 13.65 -14.90 -28.46
N GLU A 33 12.52 -14.25 -28.70
CA GLU A 33 11.24 -14.86 -28.35
C GLU A 33 11.13 -16.13 -29.22
N LEU A 34 11.15 -17.29 -28.56
CA LEU A 34 10.87 -18.57 -29.19
C LEU A 34 9.38 -18.56 -29.59
N GLN A 35 9.08 -18.15 -30.83
CA GLN A 35 7.77 -18.43 -31.43
C GLN A 35 7.67 -19.94 -31.64
N PHE A 36 6.76 -20.59 -30.91
CA PHE A 36 6.42 -21.99 -31.12
C PHE A 36 5.61 -22.12 -32.42
N VAL A 37 6.10 -22.95 -33.35
CA VAL A 37 5.38 -23.26 -34.59
C VAL A 37 4.29 -24.27 -34.27
N GLU A 38 3.06 -24.02 -34.72
CA GLU A 38 1.94 -24.95 -34.57
C GLU A 38 2.25 -26.31 -35.17
N LEU A 39 1.99 -27.35 -34.39
CA LEU A 39 2.19 -28.74 -34.82
C LEU A 39 0.87 -29.29 -35.36
N HIS A 40 0.89 -29.77 -36.59
CA HIS A 40 -0.29 -30.38 -37.21
C HIS A 40 -0.23 -31.91 -37.10
N VAL A 41 -1.32 -32.53 -36.65
CA VAL A 41 -1.50 -33.97 -36.54
C VAL A 41 -2.77 -34.36 -37.27
N GLU A 42 -2.67 -35.35 -38.15
CA GLU A 42 -3.85 -35.93 -38.82
C GLU A 42 -4.05 -37.37 -38.35
N ILE A 43 -5.26 -37.70 -37.92
CA ILE A 43 -5.60 -39.03 -37.42
C ILE A 43 -6.98 -39.48 -37.93
N PRO A 44 -7.12 -40.68 -38.49
CA PRO A 44 -8.43 -41.22 -38.81
C PRO A 44 -9.28 -41.41 -37.56
N GLU A 45 -10.57 -41.14 -37.69
CA GLU A 45 -11.55 -41.50 -36.67
C GLU A 45 -11.69 -43.02 -36.50
N ASN A 46 -12.41 -43.42 -35.46
CA ASN A 46 -12.70 -44.83 -35.16
C ASN A 46 -11.47 -45.74 -35.16
N TYR A 47 -10.29 -45.19 -34.88
CA TYR A 47 -9.03 -45.91 -34.97
C TYR A 47 -9.07 -47.20 -34.13
N GLY A 48 -9.12 -48.34 -34.81
CA GLY A 48 -9.32 -49.66 -34.19
C GLY A 48 -8.05 -50.30 -33.60
N GLY A 49 -6.96 -49.55 -33.46
CA GLY A 49 -5.72 -50.05 -32.87
C GLY A 49 -5.72 -50.06 -31.34
N ASN A 50 -4.57 -50.39 -30.75
CA ASN A 50 -4.41 -50.38 -29.30
C ASN A 50 -4.12 -48.96 -28.81
N PHE A 51 -4.79 -48.57 -27.73
CA PHE A 51 -4.50 -47.34 -27.01
C PHE A 51 -3.54 -47.61 -25.82
N PRO A 52 -2.66 -46.66 -25.45
CA PRO A 52 -2.53 -45.32 -26.02
C PRO A 52 -1.83 -45.32 -27.39
N LEU A 53 -2.33 -44.51 -28.32
CA LEU A 53 -1.72 -44.31 -29.63
C LEU A 53 -0.84 -43.05 -29.60
N TYR A 54 0.44 -43.21 -29.89
CA TYR A 54 1.42 -42.13 -29.90
C TYR A 54 1.33 -41.34 -31.22
N LEU A 55 1.06 -40.05 -31.15
CA LEU A 55 0.80 -39.18 -32.31
C LEU A 55 2.07 -38.46 -32.78
N ILE A 56 2.54 -37.50 -31.98
CA ILE A 56 3.69 -36.67 -32.32
C ILE A 56 4.59 -36.47 -31.11
N LYS A 57 5.91 -36.44 -31.36
CA LYS A 57 6.88 -36.10 -30.32
C LYS A 57 6.95 -34.59 -30.17
N LEU A 58 6.69 -34.11 -28.96
CA LEU A 58 6.74 -32.68 -28.66
C LEU A 58 8.22 -32.23 -28.60
N PRO A 59 8.54 -31.01 -29.08
CA PRO A 59 9.90 -30.47 -29.07
C PRO A 59 10.30 -29.96 -27.66
N LEU A 60 10.24 -30.86 -26.69
CA LEU A 60 10.56 -30.57 -25.29
C LEU A 60 12.06 -30.28 -25.10
N PRO A 61 12.42 -29.36 -24.18
CA PRO A 61 13.81 -29.09 -23.87
C PRO A 61 14.50 -30.32 -23.26
N HIS A 62 15.73 -30.61 -23.70
CA HIS A 62 16.53 -31.72 -23.18
C HIS A 62 17.19 -31.33 -21.85
N GLU A 63 16.54 -31.56 -20.71
CA GLU A 63 17.21 -31.67 -19.40
C GLU A 63 16.30 -32.28 -18.31
N GLU A 64 16.88 -33.12 -17.45
CA GLU A 64 16.24 -33.82 -16.33
C GLU A 64 15.63 -32.81 -15.34
N THR A 65 14.33 -32.54 -15.45
CA THR A 65 13.62 -31.62 -14.56
C THR A 65 12.38 -32.28 -13.96
N GLU A 66 12.13 -32.01 -12.67
CA GLU A 66 10.92 -32.41 -11.92
C GLU A 66 9.70 -31.58 -12.36
N ALA A 67 9.48 -31.46 -13.66
CA ALA A 67 8.40 -30.70 -14.27
C ALA A 67 7.35 -31.63 -14.88
N GLN A 68 6.09 -31.24 -14.77
CA GLN A 68 4.93 -31.95 -15.27
C GLN A 68 4.48 -31.35 -16.61
N LEU A 69 4.09 -32.20 -17.55
CA LEU A 69 3.48 -31.76 -18.80
C LEU A 69 1.99 -31.55 -18.57
N ILE A 70 1.51 -30.35 -18.89
CA ILE A 70 0.09 -30.00 -18.82
C ILE A 70 -0.44 -29.86 -20.24
N LEU A 71 -1.56 -30.54 -20.49
CA LEU A 71 -2.33 -30.40 -21.71
C LEU A 71 -3.55 -29.53 -21.39
N SER A 72 -3.73 -28.45 -22.14
CA SER A 72 -4.88 -27.56 -22.10
C SER A 72 -5.43 -27.35 -23.52
N GLY A 73 -6.63 -26.80 -23.68
CA GLY A 73 -7.26 -26.59 -24.99
C GLY A 73 -8.78 -26.68 -24.94
N ASN A 74 -9.42 -26.82 -26.10
CA ASN A 74 -10.87 -26.99 -26.24
C ASN A 74 -11.36 -28.40 -25.84
N VAL A 75 -10.69 -29.03 -24.87
CA VAL A 75 -10.90 -30.42 -24.50
C VAL A 75 -10.95 -30.54 -22.98
N ASP A 76 -11.94 -31.28 -22.47
CA ASP A 76 -12.06 -31.57 -21.04
C ASP A 76 -10.80 -32.21 -20.46
N ARG A 77 -10.56 -32.05 -19.15
CA ARG A 77 -9.42 -32.68 -18.44
C ARG A 77 -9.40 -34.22 -18.53
N GLU A 78 -10.54 -34.84 -18.87
CA GLU A 78 -10.67 -36.29 -19.14
C GLU A 78 -10.80 -36.60 -20.65
N GLY A 79 -10.35 -35.67 -21.49
CA GLY A 79 -10.41 -35.75 -22.94
C GLY A 79 -9.63 -36.93 -23.55
N PRO A 80 -9.80 -37.17 -24.86
CA PRO A 80 -9.16 -38.30 -25.53
C PRO A 80 -7.64 -38.15 -25.65
N PHE A 81 -7.06 -36.98 -25.39
CA PHE A 81 -5.62 -36.73 -25.51
C PHE A 81 -4.91 -36.70 -24.15
N ALA A 82 -3.70 -37.23 -24.10
CA ALA A 82 -2.78 -37.06 -22.98
C ALA A 82 -1.34 -36.96 -23.48
N VAL A 83 -0.39 -36.67 -22.61
CA VAL A 83 1.04 -36.61 -22.96
C VAL A 83 1.80 -37.59 -22.09
N ASP A 84 2.64 -38.44 -22.71
CA ASP A 84 3.50 -39.37 -21.96
C ASP A 84 4.66 -38.58 -21.30
N PRO A 85 4.75 -38.56 -19.96
CA PRO A 85 5.75 -37.79 -19.25
C PRO A 85 7.19 -38.29 -19.44
N GLU A 86 7.39 -39.57 -19.74
CA GLU A 86 8.74 -40.12 -19.92
C GLU A 86 9.27 -39.89 -21.34
N SER A 87 8.40 -40.01 -22.34
CA SER A 87 8.80 -39.96 -23.76
C SER A 87 8.54 -38.62 -24.44
N GLY A 88 7.66 -37.78 -23.88
CA GLY A 88 7.29 -36.47 -24.41
C GLY A 88 6.39 -36.52 -25.64
N PHE A 89 5.68 -37.62 -25.84
CA PHE A 89 4.75 -37.78 -26.97
C PHE A 89 3.33 -37.41 -26.56
N LEU A 90 2.67 -36.65 -27.43
CA LEU A 90 1.20 -36.55 -27.40
C LEU A 90 0.62 -37.91 -27.79
N LEU A 91 -0.32 -38.40 -27.00
CA LEU A 91 -0.98 -39.67 -27.20
C LEU A 91 -2.49 -39.55 -27.13
N LEU A 92 -3.15 -40.44 -27.86
CA LEU A 92 -4.58 -40.62 -27.88
C LEU A 92 -4.93 -41.80 -26.96
N THR A 93 -5.95 -41.67 -26.12
CA THR A 93 -6.35 -42.64 -25.08
C THR A 93 -7.57 -43.47 -25.44
N ARG A 94 -8.41 -42.96 -26.37
CA ARG A 94 -9.62 -43.59 -26.87
C ARG A 94 -9.86 -43.15 -28.32
N PRO A 95 -10.65 -43.89 -29.12
CA PRO A 95 -10.93 -43.50 -30.50
C PRO A 95 -11.64 -42.14 -30.55
N LEU A 96 -11.44 -41.44 -31.66
CA LEU A 96 -12.13 -40.19 -32.00
C LEU A 96 -13.32 -40.49 -32.91
N ASP A 97 -14.30 -39.61 -32.88
CA ASP A 97 -15.51 -39.60 -33.71
C ASP A 97 -15.56 -38.21 -34.36
N ARG A 98 -15.49 -38.16 -35.70
CA ARG A 98 -15.41 -36.90 -36.47
C ARG A 98 -16.76 -36.21 -36.52
N GLU A 99 -17.86 -36.96 -36.63
CA GLU A 99 -19.22 -36.43 -36.60
C GLU A 99 -19.52 -35.72 -35.27
N GLU A 100 -18.84 -36.13 -34.19
CA GLU A 100 -18.84 -35.40 -32.93
C GLU A 100 -17.92 -34.17 -32.97
N HIS A 101 -16.64 -34.35 -33.33
CA HIS A 101 -15.63 -33.27 -33.39
C HIS A 101 -14.58 -33.52 -34.49
N ALA A 102 -14.62 -32.71 -35.54
CA ALA A 102 -13.70 -32.82 -36.68
C ALA A 102 -12.28 -32.27 -36.41
N GLU A 103 -12.12 -31.36 -35.45
CA GLU A 103 -10.84 -30.70 -35.15
C GLU A 103 -10.66 -30.44 -33.64
N TYR A 104 -9.44 -30.63 -33.14
CA TYR A 104 -9.06 -30.32 -31.76
C TYR A 104 -7.87 -29.37 -31.71
N GLN A 105 -7.99 -28.32 -30.90
CA GLN A 105 -6.96 -27.31 -30.69
C GLN A 105 -6.37 -27.46 -29.28
N LEU A 106 -5.18 -28.04 -29.23
CA LEU A 106 -4.48 -28.38 -28.00
C LEU A 106 -3.31 -27.42 -27.77
N GLN A 107 -3.00 -27.19 -26.50
CA GLN A 107 -1.81 -26.48 -26.04
C GLN A 107 -1.08 -27.36 -25.03
N VAL A 108 0.23 -27.53 -25.24
CA VAL A 108 1.07 -28.27 -24.30
C VAL A 108 2.03 -27.32 -23.60
N THR A 109 2.00 -27.33 -22.27
CA THR A 109 2.93 -26.59 -21.40
C THR A 109 3.73 -27.56 -20.54
N LEU A 110 4.95 -27.17 -20.18
CA LEU A 110 5.78 -27.83 -19.18
C LEU A 110 5.79 -26.95 -17.94
N GLU A 111 5.32 -27.45 -16.80
CA GLU A 111 5.16 -26.68 -15.56
C GLU A 111 5.86 -27.36 -14.38
N PHE A 112 6.47 -26.60 -13.47
CA PHE A 112 6.95 -27.14 -12.19
C PHE A 112 5.79 -27.47 -11.24
N GLU A 113 6.02 -28.27 -10.18
CA GLU A 113 5.01 -28.54 -9.13
C GLU A 113 4.48 -27.26 -8.44
N ASP A 114 5.21 -26.15 -8.53
CA ASP A 114 4.79 -24.84 -8.02
C ASP A 114 4.01 -23.97 -9.03
N GLY A 115 3.65 -24.53 -10.19
CA GLY A 115 2.83 -23.88 -11.23
C GLY A 115 3.59 -22.95 -12.18
N ARG A 116 4.93 -22.91 -12.11
CA ARG A 116 5.74 -22.09 -13.03
C ARG A 116 5.95 -22.80 -14.36
N VAL A 117 5.55 -22.16 -15.46
CA VAL A 117 5.76 -22.64 -16.83
C VAL A 117 7.24 -22.55 -17.23
N LEU A 118 7.83 -23.69 -17.55
CA LEU A 118 9.19 -23.85 -18.06
C LEU A 118 9.29 -23.74 -19.58
N TRP A 119 8.24 -24.20 -20.29
CA TRP A 119 8.24 -24.31 -21.74
C TRP A 119 6.79 -24.38 -22.26
N GLY A 120 6.56 -23.86 -23.46
CA GLY A 120 5.22 -23.70 -24.04
C GLY A 120 4.61 -22.31 -23.78
N PRO A 121 3.33 -22.09 -24.14
CA PRO A 121 2.42 -23.08 -24.72
C PRO A 121 2.80 -23.44 -26.16
N GLN A 122 2.93 -24.73 -26.43
CA GLN A 122 3.11 -25.28 -27.77
C GLN A 122 1.73 -25.61 -28.36
N PRO A 123 1.25 -24.87 -29.38
CA PRO A 123 0.00 -25.19 -30.05
C PRO A 123 0.14 -26.47 -30.87
N VAL A 124 -0.88 -27.33 -30.80
CA VAL A 124 -1.01 -28.58 -31.56
C VAL A 124 -2.44 -28.65 -32.11
N LEU A 125 -2.55 -28.65 -33.43
CA LEU A 125 -3.79 -28.81 -34.17
C LEU A 125 -3.97 -30.27 -34.58
N VAL A 126 -5.04 -30.91 -34.13
CA VAL A 126 -5.37 -32.29 -34.49
C VAL A 126 -6.59 -32.30 -35.41
N HIS A 127 -6.36 -32.63 -36.67
CA HIS A 127 -7.41 -32.83 -37.67
C HIS A 127 -7.83 -34.31 -37.68
N VAL A 128 -9.12 -34.57 -37.46
CA VAL A 128 -9.69 -35.92 -37.54
C VAL A 128 -10.03 -36.21 -39.00
N LYS A 129 -9.49 -37.30 -39.56
CA LYS A 129 -9.80 -37.74 -40.91
C LYS A 129 -11.06 -38.56 -40.91
N ASP A 130 -11.92 -38.24 -41.87
CA ASP A 130 -13.15 -38.94 -42.21
C ASP A 130 -12.89 -40.39 -42.60
N GLU A 131 -13.63 -41.29 -41.97
CA GLU A 131 -13.75 -42.69 -42.36
C GLU A 131 -15.20 -42.94 -42.80
N ASN A 132 -15.40 -43.80 -43.81
CA ASN A 132 -16.75 -44.17 -44.27
C ASN A 132 -17.41 -45.06 -43.21
N ASP A 133 -18.08 -44.46 -42.22
CA ASP A 133 -18.73 -45.15 -41.11
C ASP A 133 -20.21 -44.75 -40.92
N GLN A 134 -20.64 -43.68 -41.60
CA GLN A 134 -22.03 -43.33 -41.72
C GLN A 134 -22.69 -44.12 -42.87
N VAL A 135 -24.00 -44.33 -42.75
CA VAL A 135 -24.78 -45.11 -43.72
C VAL A 135 -25.70 -44.14 -44.45
N PRO A 136 -25.73 -44.15 -45.79
CA PRO A 136 -26.60 -43.28 -46.54
C PRO A 136 -28.05 -43.61 -46.24
N HIS A 137 -28.89 -42.60 -46.11
CA HIS A 137 -30.32 -42.78 -45.87
C HIS A 137 -31.15 -41.89 -46.77
N PHE A 138 -32.27 -42.44 -47.26
CA PHE A 138 -33.26 -41.66 -47.98
C PHE A 138 -34.06 -40.79 -47.00
N SER A 139 -34.47 -39.59 -47.44
CA SER A 139 -35.38 -38.74 -46.66
C SER A 139 -36.74 -39.41 -46.41
N GLN A 140 -37.16 -40.30 -47.32
CA GLN A 140 -38.38 -41.09 -47.20
C GLN A 140 -38.14 -42.58 -47.50
N ALA A 141 -38.77 -43.46 -46.72
CA ALA A 141 -38.78 -44.89 -47.00
C ALA A 141 -39.68 -45.26 -48.20
N ILE A 142 -40.72 -44.45 -48.46
CA ILE A 142 -41.66 -44.61 -49.57
C ILE A 142 -41.95 -43.25 -50.19
N TYR A 143 -41.54 -43.06 -51.45
CA TYR A 143 -41.87 -41.89 -52.27
C TYR A 143 -43.15 -42.15 -53.04
N ARG A 144 -44.06 -41.17 -53.09
CA ARG A 144 -45.29 -41.24 -53.90
C ARG A 144 -45.28 -40.12 -54.92
N VAL A 145 -45.38 -40.47 -56.19
CA VAL A 145 -45.33 -39.49 -57.28
C VAL A 145 -46.39 -39.74 -58.33
N GLN A 146 -46.87 -38.66 -58.93
CA GLN A 146 -47.73 -38.69 -60.10
C GLN A 146 -46.89 -38.46 -61.36
N LEU A 147 -47.12 -39.28 -62.38
CA LEU A 147 -46.46 -39.20 -63.67
C LEU A 147 -47.51 -38.93 -64.74
N SER A 148 -47.29 -37.91 -65.58
CA SER A 148 -48.15 -37.68 -66.74
C SER A 148 -47.92 -38.73 -67.81
N GLN A 149 -49.01 -39.21 -68.43
CA GLN A 149 -48.98 -40.14 -69.56
C GLN A 149 -48.19 -39.60 -70.78
N ASP A 150 -48.10 -38.27 -70.93
CA ASP A 150 -47.47 -37.59 -72.07
C ASP A 150 -46.01 -37.18 -71.79
N THR A 151 -45.45 -37.61 -70.65
CA THR A 151 -44.06 -37.33 -70.28
C THR A 151 -43.09 -37.89 -71.33
N ARG A 152 -42.22 -37.02 -71.85
CA ARG A 152 -41.20 -37.38 -72.84
C ARG A 152 -40.04 -38.15 -72.20
N PRO A 153 -39.33 -39.01 -72.95
CA PRO A 153 -38.13 -39.67 -72.42
C PRO A 153 -37.09 -38.66 -71.96
N GLY A 154 -36.43 -38.94 -70.85
CA GLY A 154 -35.36 -38.13 -70.28
C GLY A 154 -35.82 -36.90 -69.49
N VAL A 155 -37.13 -36.60 -69.45
CA VAL A 155 -37.65 -35.56 -68.56
C VAL A 155 -37.72 -36.13 -67.14
N PRO A 156 -37.03 -35.54 -66.15
CA PRO A 156 -37.13 -35.97 -64.77
C PRO A 156 -38.51 -35.64 -64.21
N PHE A 157 -39.08 -36.58 -63.44
CA PHE A 157 -40.37 -36.43 -62.80
C PHE A 157 -40.37 -36.81 -61.31
N LEU A 158 -39.20 -37.02 -60.72
CA LEU A 158 -38.99 -37.14 -59.28
C LEU A 158 -37.48 -36.99 -59.05
N PHE A 159 -37.09 -36.25 -58.03
CA PHE A 159 -35.73 -36.24 -57.52
C PHE A 159 -35.73 -36.94 -56.16
N LEU A 160 -34.83 -37.90 -55.98
CA LEU A 160 -34.68 -38.60 -54.72
C LEU A 160 -33.72 -37.84 -53.83
N GLU A 161 -34.09 -37.70 -52.57
CA GLU A 161 -33.25 -37.09 -51.55
C GLU A 161 -32.67 -38.18 -50.67
N ALA A 162 -31.35 -38.16 -50.53
CA ALA A 162 -30.62 -38.99 -49.61
C ALA A 162 -29.45 -38.20 -49.03
N SER A 163 -29.05 -38.55 -47.82
CA SER A 163 -27.95 -37.92 -47.10
C SER A 163 -27.03 -38.97 -46.51
N ASP A 164 -25.75 -38.63 -46.49
CA ASP A 164 -24.71 -39.33 -45.74
C ASP A 164 -24.13 -38.40 -44.68
N GLY A 165 -23.72 -38.95 -43.54
CA GLY A 165 -23.18 -38.19 -42.41
C GLY A 165 -21.68 -37.91 -42.52
N ASP A 166 -20.97 -38.66 -43.38
CA ASP A 166 -19.54 -38.50 -43.63
C ASP A 166 -19.19 -37.11 -44.21
N GLU A 167 -17.91 -36.76 -44.26
CA GLU A 167 -17.40 -35.45 -44.67
C GLU A 167 -17.93 -35.03 -46.07
N PRO A 168 -18.59 -33.85 -46.19
CA PRO A 168 -19.13 -33.39 -47.47
C PRO A 168 -18.07 -33.18 -48.56
N GLY A 169 -18.32 -33.71 -49.75
CA GLY A 169 -17.44 -33.53 -50.91
C GLY A 169 -16.29 -34.54 -51.01
N THR A 170 -16.21 -35.49 -50.08
CA THR A 170 -15.36 -36.68 -50.19
C THR A 170 -16.08 -37.79 -50.95
N VAL A 171 -15.38 -38.92 -51.17
CA VAL A 171 -16.01 -40.11 -51.76
C VAL A 171 -16.95 -40.82 -50.77
N ASN A 172 -16.77 -40.60 -49.46
CA ASN A 172 -17.56 -41.23 -48.42
C ASN A 172 -18.98 -40.66 -48.40
N SER A 173 -19.15 -39.36 -48.66
CA SER A 173 -20.46 -38.73 -48.86
C SER A 173 -20.95 -38.67 -50.32
N ASP A 174 -20.20 -39.18 -51.31
CA ASP A 174 -20.60 -39.18 -52.72
C ASP A 174 -21.59 -40.31 -53.02
N LEU A 175 -22.87 -39.95 -53.11
CA LEU A 175 -23.97 -40.90 -53.27
C LEU A 175 -24.23 -41.33 -54.71
N ARG A 176 -24.49 -42.63 -54.89
CA ARG A 176 -24.86 -43.25 -56.17
C ARG A 176 -26.21 -43.95 -56.12
N PHE A 177 -27.08 -43.53 -57.04
CA PHE A 177 -28.44 -44.05 -57.14
C PHE A 177 -28.60 -45.13 -58.21
N GLN A 178 -29.41 -46.15 -57.93
CA GLN A 178 -29.72 -47.21 -58.87
C GLN A 178 -31.15 -47.74 -58.69
N ILE A 179 -31.81 -48.08 -59.80
CA ILE A 179 -33.06 -48.87 -59.77
C ILE A 179 -32.71 -50.36 -59.69
N LEU A 180 -33.14 -51.02 -58.62
CA LEU A 180 -32.99 -52.47 -58.41
C LEU A 180 -34.09 -53.27 -59.11
N ASN A 181 -35.33 -52.80 -59.04
CA ASN A 181 -36.49 -53.53 -59.58
C ASN A 181 -37.64 -52.60 -59.97
N GLN A 182 -38.43 -53.01 -60.96
CA GLN A 182 -39.67 -52.36 -61.40
C GLN A 182 -40.82 -53.38 -61.40
N ALA A 183 -41.95 -53.04 -60.76
CA ALA A 183 -43.18 -53.83 -60.80
C ALA A 183 -44.38 -52.96 -61.19
N PRO A 184 -45.23 -53.36 -62.17
CA PRO A 184 -45.09 -54.53 -63.03
C PRO A 184 -43.94 -54.39 -64.05
N ALA A 185 -43.43 -55.54 -64.51
CA ALA A 185 -42.39 -55.61 -65.55
C ALA A 185 -42.94 -55.42 -66.99
N GLN A 186 -44.26 -55.30 -67.15
CA GLN A 186 -44.94 -55.01 -68.41
C GLN A 186 -45.37 -53.53 -68.39
N PRO A 187 -45.40 -52.82 -69.53
CA PRO A 187 -45.09 -53.26 -70.89
C PRO A 187 -43.60 -53.48 -71.19
N SER A 188 -42.69 -52.94 -70.37
CA SER A 188 -41.25 -53.22 -70.44
C SER A 188 -40.63 -53.21 -69.03
N PRO A 189 -39.64 -54.06 -68.72
CA PRO A 189 -39.00 -54.09 -67.39
C PRO A 189 -38.03 -52.93 -67.15
N ASP A 190 -37.78 -52.11 -68.18
CA ASP A 190 -36.76 -51.06 -68.19
C ASP A 190 -37.37 -49.74 -68.71
N MET A 191 -38.49 -49.32 -68.10
CA MET A 191 -39.21 -48.11 -68.50
C MET A 191 -38.66 -46.85 -67.85
N PHE A 192 -38.06 -46.99 -66.68
CA PHE A 192 -37.54 -45.89 -65.89
C PHE A 192 -36.01 -45.90 -65.91
N GLN A 193 -35.43 -44.72 -65.77
CA GLN A 193 -34.01 -44.54 -65.51
C GLN A 193 -33.86 -43.59 -64.33
N LEU A 194 -32.82 -43.82 -63.55
CA LEU A 194 -32.47 -42.99 -62.42
C LEU A 194 -31.06 -42.48 -62.69
N ASP A 195 -30.88 -41.16 -62.66
CA ASP A 195 -29.56 -40.57 -62.74
C ASP A 195 -28.74 -41.01 -61.53
N PRO A 196 -27.56 -41.61 -61.73
CA PRO A 196 -26.79 -42.17 -60.64
C PRO A 196 -26.18 -41.12 -59.72
N GLN A 197 -26.11 -39.82 -60.06
CA GLN A 197 -25.60 -38.78 -59.17
C GLN A 197 -26.71 -37.90 -58.63
N LEU A 198 -27.63 -37.51 -59.51
CA LEU A 198 -28.65 -36.50 -59.19
C LEU A 198 -29.90 -37.10 -58.54
N GLY A 199 -30.02 -38.43 -58.47
CA GLY A 199 -31.24 -39.08 -58.00
C GLY A 199 -32.46 -38.76 -58.89
N ALA A 200 -32.24 -38.26 -60.11
CA ALA A 200 -33.28 -37.80 -61.01
C ALA A 200 -33.94 -38.96 -61.74
N LEU A 201 -35.18 -39.29 -61.38
CA LEU A 201 -35.96 -40.35 -61.99
C LEU A 201 -36.66 -39.82 -63.25
N SER A 202 -36.42 -40.47 -64.38
CA SER A 202 -37.01 -40.11 -65.68
C SER A 202 -37.44 -41.35 -66.48
N LEU A 203 -38.19 -41.13 -67.57
CA LEU A 203 -38.60 -42.21 -68.47
C LEU A 203 -37.50 -42.53 -69.49
N LYS A 204 -37.26 -43.82 -69.74
CA LYS A 204 -36.52 -44.30 -70.90
C LYS A 204 -37.39 -44.21 -72.17
N PRO A 205 -36.78 -44.26 -73.38
CA PRO A 205 -37.55 -44.31 -74.63
C PRO A 205 -38.55 -45.48 -74.71
N LYS A 206 -38.30 -46.57 -74.00
CA LYS A 206 -39.20 -47.73 -73.90
C LYS A 206 -40.39 -47.50 -72.94
N GLY A 207 -40.26 -46.54 -72.02
CA GLY A 207 -41.29 -46.16 -71.06
C GLY A 207 -42.20 -45.06 -71.60
N SER A 208 -41.69 -44.13 -72.41
CA SER A 208 -42.53 -43.12 -73.05
C SER A 208 -43.35 -43.71 -74.20
N ALA A 209 -44.56 -43.19 -74.39
CA ALA A 209 -45.51 -43.63 -75.39
C ALA A 209 -44.98 -43.46 -76.83
N SER A 210 -44.16 -44.42 -77.28
CA SER A 210 -43.88 -44.61 -78.70
C SER A 210 -45.06 -45.33 -79.36
N GLN A 211 -46.09 -44.54 -79.68
CA GLN A 211 -47.18 -44.81 -80.64
C GLN A 211 -48.09 -46.05 -80.46
N ASP A 212 -47.74 -47.08 -79.67
CA ASP A 212 -48.52 -48.34 -79.58
C ASP A 212 -49.06 -48.70 -78.18
N HIS A 213 -48.58 -48.08 -77.08
CA HIS A 213 -49.10 -48.33 -75.72
C HIS A 213 -49.15 -47.05 -74.88
N ALA A 214 -50.32 -46.70 -74.34
CA ALA A 214 -50.47 -45.64 -73.35
C ALA A 214 -49.88 -46.10 -72.01
N LEU A 215 -49.12 -45.22 -71.36
CA LEU A 215 -48.60 -45.40 -70.00
C LEU A 215 -49.83 -45.38 -69.08
N GLU A 216 -50.23 -46.53 -68.54
CA GLU A 216 -51.43 -46.66 -67.70
C GLU A 216 -51.11 -47.44 -66.41
N GLY A 217 -51.80 -47.10 -65.31
CA GLY A 217 -51.73 -47.81 -64.04
C GLY A 217 -50.72 -47.23 -63.04
N SER A 218 -50.20 -48.10 -62.18
CA SER A 218 -49.24 -47.74 -61.13
C SER A 218 -48.02 -48.66 -61.17
N TYR A 219 -46.83 -48.08 -60.91
CA TYR A 219 -45.56 -48.79 -60.87
C TYR A 219 -44.91 -48.62 -59.49
N GLN A 220 -44.24 -49.65 -59.03
CA GLN A 220 -43.39 -49.62 -57.84
C GLN A 220 -41.95 -49.85 -58.26
N LEU A 221 -41.08 -48.89 -57.93
CA LEU A 221 -39.65 -48.99 -58.16
C LEU A 221 -38.96 -49.26 -56.82
N TRP A 222 -38.10 -50.26 -56.78
CA TRP A 222 -37.18 -50.47 -55.67
C TRP A 222 -35.87 -49.82 -56.06
N VAL A 223 -35.47 -48.80 -55.32
CA VAL A 223 -34.26 -48.03 -55.59
C VAL A 223 -33.27 -48.22 -54.46
N GLN A 224 -31.99 -48.06 -54.79
CA GLN A 224 -30.87 -48.12 -53.90
C GLN A 224 -30.07 -46.82 -54.01
N VAL A 225 -29.60 -46.33 -52.88
CA VAL A 225 -28.51 -45.35 -52.80
C VAL A 225 -27.32 -46.03 -52.14
N LYS A 226 -26.12 -45.73 -52.62
CA LYS A 226 -24.86 -46.28 -52.13
C LYS A 226 -23.81 -45.18 -52.07
N ASP A 227 -23.02 -45.08 -51.01
CA ASP A 227 -21.83 -44.24 -51.02
C ASP A 227 -20.73 -44.78 -51.96
N MET A 228 -19.71 -43.94 -52.18
CA MET A 228 -18.54 -44.26 -53.00
C MET A 228 -17.25 -44.43 -52.20
N GLY A 229 -17.32 -44.39 -50.86
CA GLY A 229 -16.15 -44.52 -50.00
C GLY A 229 -15.49 -45.89 -50.14
N ASP A 230 -16.31 -46.94 -50.30
CA ASP A 230 -15.83 -48.31 -50.49
C ASP A 230 -16.19 -48.91 -51.86
N GLN A 231 -15.16 -49.10 -52.71
CA GLN A 231 -15.32 -49.46 -54.13
C GLN A 231 -16.10 -50.76 -54.38
N ASP A 232 -16.14 -51.70 -53.42
CA ASP A 232 -16.88 -52.97 -53.55
C ASP A 232 -18.02 -53.16 -52.54
N LEU A 233 -18.04 -52.44 -51.40
CA LEU A 233 -18.92 -52.74 -50.26
C LEU A 233 -19.58 -51.53 -49.59
N GLY A 234 -19.39 -50.31 -50.14
CA GLY A 234 -19.98 -49.08 -49.59
C GLY A 234 -21.41 -49.26 -49.09
N TYR A 235 -21.71 -48.59 -47.98
CA TYR A 235 -22.99 -48.69 -47.33
C TYR A 235 -24.12 -48.27 -48.26
N GLN A 236 -25.27 -48.89 -48.05
CA GLN A 236 -26.39 -48.77 -48.97
C GLN A 236 -27.71 -48.78 -48.23
N ALA A 237 -28.64 -47.96 -48.72
CA ALA A 237 -30.03 -47.97 -48.30
C ALA A 237 -30.95 -48.21 -49.50
N THR A 238 -32.17 -48.64 -49.20
CA THR A 238 -33.20 -48.88 -50.22
C THR A 238 -34.49 -48.14 -49.89
N ALA A 239 -35.15 -47.63 -50.91
CA ALA A 239 -36.47 -47.01 -50.81
C ALA A 239 -37.41 -47.56 -51.89
N ILE A 240 -38.71 -47.35 -51.69
CA ILE A 240 -39.76 -47.71 -52.65
C ILE A 240 -40.32 -46.43 -53.26
N ILE A 241 -40.53 -46.42 -54.57
CA ILE A 241 -41.19 -45.33 -55.29
C ILE A 241 -42.49 -45.84 -55.88
N ASP A 242 -43.61 -45.35 -55.37
CA ASP A 242 -44.95 -45.56 -55.90
C ASP A 242 -45.26 -44.49 -56.97
N VAL A 243 -45.15 -44.88 -58.24
CA VAL A 243 -45.46 -44.04 -59.40
C VAL A 243 -46.90 -44.30 -59.83
N SER A 244 -47.75 -43.27 -59.78
CA SER A 244 -49.13 -43.33 -60.28
C SER A 244 -49.25 -42.55 -61.58
N VAL A 245 -49.74 -43.20 -62.65
CA VAL A 245 -49.85 -42.54 -63.96
C VAL A 245 -51.19 -41.84 -64.08
N VAL A 246 -51.15 -40.54 -64.41
CA VAL A 246 -52.31 -39.65 -64.55
C VAL A 246 -52.29 -38.94 -65.91
N GLU A 247 -53.41 -38.35 -66.31
CA GLU A 247 -53.53 -37.64 -67.60
C GLU A 247 -52.61 -36.43 -67.68
N SER A 248 -52.48 -35.66 -66.59
CA SER A 248 -51.60 -34.50 -66.51
C SER A 248 -51.23 -34.24 -65.05
N THR A 249 -50.02 -33.74 -64.83
CA THR A 249 -49.50 -33.36 -63.51
C THR A 249 -48.44 -32.27 -63.65
N TRP A 250 -48.07 -31.63 -62.54
CA TRP A 250 -46.90 -30.77 -62.46
C TRP A 250 -45.62 -31.56 -62.74
N VAL A 251 -44.70 -30.96 -63.49
CA VAL A 251 -43.33 -31.45 -63.57
C VAL A 251 -42.61 -31.03 -62.29
N PRO A 252 -42.00 -31.96 -61.55
CA PRO A 252 -41.23 -31.65 -60.36
C PRO A 252 -40.08 -30.69 -60.63
N LEU A 253 -39.85 -29.84 -59.64
CA LEU A 253 -38.84 -28.81 -59.62
C LEU A 253 -37.89 -29.10 -58.46
N ASP A 254 -36.62 -28.74 -58.64
CA ASP A 254 -35.67 -28.68 -57.54
C ASP A 254 -36.13 -27.64 -56.49
N PRO A 255 -35.83 -27.85 -55.20
CA PRO A 255 -36.05 -26.84 -54.16
C PRO A 255 -35.40 -25.51 -54.54
N VAL A 256 -36.11 -24.41 -54.27
CA VAL A 256 -35.65 -23.07 -54.65
C VAL A 256 -34.92 -22.43 -53.48
N HIS A 257 -33.61 -22.27 -53.63
CA HIS A 257 -32.76 -21.56 -52.68
C HIS A 257 -32.29 -20.25 -53.32
N ILE A 258 -32.48 -19.13 -52.62
CA ILE A 258 -32.14 -17.80 -53.12
C ILE A 258 -31.30 -17.09 -52.06
N LEU A 259 -30.11 -16.63 -52.41
CA LEU A 259 -29.32 -15.76 -51.53
C LEU A 259 -30.06 -14.43 -51.30
N GLU A 260 -30.08 -13.96 -50.06
CA GLU A 260 -30.54 -12.61 -49.77
C GLU A 260 -29.61 -11.55 -50.36
N ASN A 261 -30.06 -10.27 -50.33
CA ASN A 261 -29.26 -9.13 -50.80
C ASN A 261 -28.71 -9.26 -52.23
N LEU A 262 -29.33 -10.11 -53.05
CA LEU A 262 -28.83 -10.52 -54.36
C LEU A 262 -28.65 -9.30 -55.28
N GLN A 263 -27.40 -8.99 -55.64
CA GLN A 263 -27.03 -7.84 -56.45
C GLN A 263 -27.27 -8.08 -57.95
N VAL A 264 -28.53 -8.26 -58.35
CA VAL A 264 -28.97 -8.55 -59.72
C VAL A 264 -30.05 -7.57 -60.21
N LEU A 265 -30.33 -7.59 -61.51
CA LEU A 265 -31.45 -6.84 -62.07
C LEU A 265 -32.76 -7.60 -61.83
N TYR A 266 -33.74 -6.88 -61.29
CA TYR A 266 -35.09 -7.39 -61.09
C TYR A 266 -36.01 -7.06 -62.28
N PRO A 267 -36.92 -7.97 -62.67
CA PRO A 267 -37.16 -9.29 -62.08
C PRO A 267 -36.06 -10.31 -62.42
N HIS A 268 -35.63 -11.08 -61.42
CA HIS A 268 -34.62 -12.12 -61.55
C HIS A 268 -35.28 -13.50 -61.62
N TYR A 269 -34.89 -14.30 -62.61
CA TYR A 269 -35.44 -15.63 -62.83
C TYR A 269 -34.91 -16.61 -61.78
N ILE A 270 -35.81 -17.34 -61.11
CA ILE A 270 -35.45 -18.26 -60.02
C ILE A 270 -35.77 -19.72 -60.35
N ALA A 271 -36.86 -19.97 -61.08
CA ALA A 271 -37.35 -21.30 -61.39
C ALA A 271 -38.34 -21.26 -62.56
N GLN A 272 -38.65 -22.41 -63.15
CA GLN A 272 -39.72 -22.52 -64.13
C GLN A 272 -40.60 -23.73 -63.81
N VAL A 273 -41.87 -23.46 -63.55
CA VAL A 273 -42.87 -24.51 -63.39
C VAL A 273 -43.40 -24.95 -64.75
N HIS A 274 -43.79 -26.22 -64.83
CA HIS A 274 -44.39 -26.74 -66.04
C HIS A 274 -45.56 -27.66 -65.72
N TRP A 275 -46.71 -27.34 -66.30
CA TRP A 275 -47.85 -28.25 -66.36
C TRP A 275 -47.75 -29.12 -67.62
N SER A 276 -47.81 -30.44 -67.45
CA SER A 276 -47.64 -31.40 -68.57
C SER A 276 -48.86 -31.58 -69.48
N GLY A 277 -49.98 -30.90 -69.18
CA GLY A 277 -51.25 -31.04 -69.91
C GLY A 277 -51.50 -29.99 -71.01
N GLY A 278 -52.78 -29.73 -71.29
CA GLY A 278 -53.23 -28.80 -72.35
C GLY A 278 -52.89 -27.32 -72.13
N GLU A 279 -53.49 -26.43 -72.93
CA GLU A 279 -53.27 -24.98 -72.84
C GLU A 279 -53.58 -24.45 -71.43
N VAL A 280 -52.59 -23.82 -70.78
CA VAL A 280 -52.61 -23.45 -69.36
C VAL A 280 -52.28 -21.97 -69.17
N HIS A 281 -52.90 -21.35 -68.18
CA HIS A 281 -52.50 -20.05 -67.63
C HIS A 281 -52.02 -20.26 -66.19
N TYR A 282 -50.84 -19.74 -65.86
CA TYR A 282 -50.27 -19.83 -64.52
C TYR A 282 -50.71 -18.66 -63.66
N TYR A 283 -50.95 -18.93 -62.38
CA TYR A 283 -51.20 -17.91 -61.37
C TYR A 283 -50.40 -18.25 -60.11
N LEU A 284 -49.80 -17.25 -59.49
CA LEU A 284 -48.95 -17.42 -58.31
C LEU A 284 -49.57 -16.71 -57.10
N GLU A 285 -49.67 -17.43 -55.99
CA GLU A 285 -49.94 -16.90 -54.67
C GLU A 285 -48.72 -17.16 -53.77
N SER A 286 -48.36 -16.21 -52.91
CA SER A 286 -47.22 -16.32 -52.00
C SER A 286 -47.69 -16.14 -50.56
N GLN A 287 -47.22 -17.01 -49.66
CA GLN A 287 -47.53 -16.99 -48.23
C GLN A 287 -46.21 -17.03 -47.42
N PRO A 288 -45.88 -15.96 -46.65
CA PRO A 288 -46.55 -14.66 -46.60
C PRO A 288 -46.43 -13.91 -47.94
N PRO A 289 -47.19 -12.81 -48.16
CA PRO A 289 -47.09 -12.03 -49.39
C PRO A 289 -45.66 -11.55 -49.64
N GLY A 290 -45.03 -12.05 -50.71
CA GLY A 290 -43.65 -11.75 -51.08
C GLY A 290 -43.51 -11.20 -52.50
N PRO A 291 -42.32 -10.73 -52.89
CA PRO A 291 -42.06 -10.09 -54.18
C PRO A 291 -41.84 -11.13 -55.30
N PHE A 292 -42.77 -12.07 -55.48
CA PHE A 292 -42.66 -13.13 -56.49
C PHE A 292 -43.72 -12.98 -57.58
N ASP A 293 -43.35 -13.33 -58.82
CA ASP A 293 -44.25 -13.30 -59.97
C ASP A 293 -44.04 -14.51 -60.89
N VAL A 294 -45.07 -14.86 -61.67
CA VAL A 294 -45.05 -15.95 -62.67
C VAL A 294 -45.51 -15.42 -64.02
N ASP A 295 -44.77 -15.74 -65.09
CA ASP A 295 -45.16 -15.40 -66.45
C ASP A 295 -46.03 -16.47 -67.14
N ALA A 296 -46.48 -16.17 -68.36
CA ALA A 296 -47.33 -17.07 -69.15
C ALA A 296 -46.64 -18.39 -69.51
N GLU A 297 -45.31 -18.42 -69.54
CA GLU A 297 -44.50 -19.60 -69.80
C GLU A 297 -44.16 -20.39 -68.52
N GLY A 298 -44.66 -19.95 -67.36
CA GLY A 298 -44.44 -20.59 -66.06
C GLY A 298 -43.09 -20.23 -65.42
N ARG A 299 -42.39 -19.20 -65.92
CA ARG A 299 -41.14 -18.74 -65.31
C ARG A 299 -41.44 -17.92 -64.06
N LEU A 300 -40.94 -18.40 -62.94
CA LEU A 300 -40.99 -17.73 -61.65
C LEU A 300 -39.83 -16.75 -61.56
N SER A 301 -40.13 -15.56 -61.06
CA SER A 301 -39.13 -14.53 -60.82
C SER A 301 -39.35 -13.84 -59.48
N VAL A 302 -38.24 -13.49 -58.85
CA VAL A 302 -38.24 -12.55 -57.73
C VAL A 302 -38.16 -11.13 -58.31
N THR A 303 -38.94 -10.20 -57.76
CA THR A 303 -39.18 -8.86 -58.31
C THR A 303 -38.53 -7.74 -57.48
N ALA A 304 -38.02 -8.07 -56.29
CA ALA A 304 -37.30 -7.17 -55.40
C ALA A 304 -36.28 -7.96 -54.56
N GLU A 305 -35.36 -7.24 -53.92
CA GLU A 305 -34.40 -7.82 -52.98
C GLU A 305 -35.13 -8.53 -51.82
N LEU A 306 -34.55 -9.65 -51.38
CA LEU A 306 -35.00 -10.42 -50.22
C LEU A 306 -34.04 -10.14 -49.06
N ASP A 307 -34.60 -10.20 -47.85
CA ASP A 307 -33.93 -10.02 -46.56
C ASP A 307 -34.44 -11.17 -45.68
N ARG A 308 -33.51 -12.01 -45.23
CA ARG A 308 -33.78 -13.22 -44.46
C ARG A 308 -34.16 -12.89 -43.02
N GLU A 309 -33.54 -11.88 -42.40
CA GLU A 309 -33.85 -11.39 -41.06
C GLU A 309 -35.30 -10.93 -40.97
N THR A 310 -35.83 -10.37 -42.06
CA THR A 310 -37.26 -10.04 -42.18
C THR A 310 -38.09 -11.29 -42.44
N GLN A 311 -37.71 -12.14 -43.41
CA GLN A 311 -38.47 -13.34 -43.77
C GLN A 311 -37.60 -14.41 -44.44
N ALA A 312 -37.26 -15.45 -43.69
CA ALA A 312 -36.36 -16.53 -44.15
C ALA A 312 -36.99 -17.52 -45.15
N GLU A 313 -38.31 -17.68 -45.17
CA GLU A 313 -38.98 -18.69 -45.99
C GLU A 313 -40.29 -18.18 -46.61
N TYR A 314 -40.59 -18.63 -47.82
CA TYR A 314 -41.87 -18.38 -48.49
C TYR A 314 -42.45 -19.68 -49.04
N LEU A 315 -43.78 -19.82 -48.92
CA LEU A 315 -44.53 -20.85 -49.61
C LEU A 315 -45.20 -20.24 -50.85
N LEU A 316 -44.73 -20.65 -52.02
CA LEU A 316 -45.32 -20.26 -53.30
C LEU A 316 -46.32 -21.32 -53.75
N GLN A 317 -47.57 -20.91 -53.97
CA GLN A 317 -48.66 -21.73 -54.47
C GLN A 317 -48.95 -21.37 -55.92
N VAL A 318 -48.51 -22.21 -56.85
CA VAL A 318 -48.70 -21.98 -58.30
C VAL A 318 -49.89 -22.79 -58.80
N ARG A 319 -50.88 -22.12 -59.39
CA ARG A 319 -52.07 -22.72 -59.98
C ARG A 319 -51.93 -22.82 -61.49
N ALA A 320 -52.41 -23.94 -62.04
CA ALA A 320 -52.54 -24.16 -63.47
C ALA A 320 -54.02 -24.07 -63.85
N GLN A 321 -54.42 -23.04 -64.59
CA GLN A 321 -55.81 -22.82 -65.00
C GLN A 321 -56.03 -23.10 -66.49
N ASN A 322 -57.18 -23.68 -66.80
CA ASN A 322 -57.62 -23.81 -68.19
C ASN A 322 -58.07 -22.44 -68.77
N PRO A 323 -58.31 -22.32 -70.09
CA PRO A 323 -58.75 -21.06 -70.71
C PRO A 323 -60.13 -20.54 -70.23
N ARG A 324 -60.87 -21.32 -69.43
CA ARG A 324 -62.15 -20.92 -68.81
C ARG A 324 -61.97 -20.43 -67.37
N GLY A 325 -60.75 -20.43 -66.84
CA GLY A 325 -60.42 -19.99 -65.48
C GLY A 325 -60.69 -21.05 -64.40
N GLU A 326 -60.80 -22.33 -64.77
CA GLU A 326 -60.93 -23.44 -63.81
C GLU A 326 -59.55 -24.06 -63.55
N ASP A 327 -59.20 -24.26 -62.28
CA ASP A 327 -57.96 -24.94 -61.89
C ASP A 327 -57.96 -26.40 -62.39
N TYR A 328 -56.87 -26.84 -63.01
CA TYR A 328 -56.71 -28.24 -63.45
C TYR A 328 -56.57 -29.20 -62.26
N THR A 329 -55.93 -28.75 -61.18
CA THR A 329 -55.66 -29.50 -59.95
C THR A 329 -55.35 -28.52 -58.80
N GLU A 330 -55.13 -29.04 -57.60
CA GLU A 330 -54.61 -28.29 -56.45
C GLU A 330 -53.28 -27.56 -56.80
N PRO A 331 -53.00 -26.40 -56.18
CA PRO A 331 -51.79 -25.64 -56.46
C PRO A 331 -50.51 -26.45 -56.20
N LEU A 332 -49.49 -26.22 -57.03
CA LEU A 332 -48.12 -26.67 -56.76
C LEU A 332 -47.55 -25.81 -55.63
N GLU A 333 -47.18 -26.48 -54.54
CA GLU A 333 -46.48 -25.86 -53.41
C GLU A 333 -44.98 -25.91 -53.62
N LEU A 334 -44.34 -24.74 -53.64
CA LEU A 334 -42.90 -24.56 -53.76
C LEU A 334 -42.39 -23.82 -52.54
N HIS A 335 -41.50 -24.47 -51.79
CA HIS A 335 -40.79 -23.84 -50.69
C HIS A 335 -39.60 -23.07 -51.25
N VAL A 336 -39.57 -21.77 -50.97
CA VAL A 336 -38.45 -20.88 -51.26
C VAL A 336 -37.73 -20.60 -49.95
N VAL A 337 -36.49 -21.05 -49.85
CA VAL A 337 -35.61 -20.80 -48.71
C VAL A 337 -34.66 -19.67 -49.06
N VAL A 338 -34.69 -18.61 -48.26
CA VAL A 338 -33.73 -17.51 -48.37
C VAL A 338 -32.45 -17.92 -47.66
N MET A 339 -31.34 -17.95 -48.38
CA MET A 339 -30.04 -18.28 -47.85
C MET A 339 -29.40 -17.05 -47.21
N ASP A 340 -28.84 -17.29 -46.02
CA ASP A 340 -28.17 -16.32 -45.16
C ASP A 340 -26.87 -15.80 -45.76
N GLU A 341 -26.66 -14.49 -45.67
CA GLU A 341 -25.37 -13.83 -45.91
C GLU A 341 -24.93 -13.10 -44.63
N ASN A 342 -23.62 -12.97 -44.39
CA ASN A 342 -23.13 -12.21 -43.24
C ASN A 342 -23.22 -10.70 -43.52
N ASP A 343 -24.39 -10.10 -43.25
CA ASP A 343 -24.65 -8.67 -43.42
C ASP A 343 -25.03 -7.94 -42.13
N ASN A 344 -25.24 -8.65 -41.02
CA ASN A 344 -25.42 -8.07 -39.70
C ASN A 344 -24.15 -8.26 -38.85
N ALA A 345 -23.69 -7.17 -38.24
CA ALA A 345 -22.61 -7.27 -37.27
C ALA A 345 -23.18 -7.59 -35.88
N PRO A 346 -22.43 -8.31 -35.01
CA PRO A 346 -22.85 -8.54 -33.64
C PRO A 346 -23.13 -7.21 -32.95
N VAL A 347 -24.26 -7.07 -32.26
CA VAL A 347 -24.65 -5.84 -31.58
C VAL A 347 -24.52 -6.00 -30.07
N CYS A 348 -23.60 -5.25 -29.47
CA CYS A 348 -23.51 -5.15 -28.02
C CYS A 348 -24.72 -4.42 -27.43
N PRO A 349 -25.35 -4.93 -26.36
CA PRO A 349 -26.47 -4.28 -25.72
C PRO A 349 -26.05 -2.92 -25.13
N PRO A 350 -26.97 -1.95 -25.06
CA PRO A 350 -26.67 -0.65 -24.47
C PRO A 350 -26.17 -0.81 -23.02
N GLN A 351 -25.26 0.06 -22.60
CA GLN A 351 -24.59 -0.04 -21.29
C GLN A 351 -25.62 -0.26 -20.16
N GLY A 352 -25.45 -1.38 -19.46
CA GLY A 352 -26.29 -1.80 -18.35
C GLY A 352 -26.13 -0.92 -17.11
N PRO A 353 -26.74 -1.30 -15.97
CA PRO A 353 -26.52 -0.58 -14.72
C PRO A 353 -25.02 -0.54 -14.36
N PRO A 354 -24.56 0.51 -13.66
CA PRO A 354 -23.17 0.61 -13.24
C PRO A 354 -22.79 -0.62 -12.40
N ILE A 355 -21.67 -1.24 -12.75
CA ILE A 355 -21.18 -2.43 -12.07
C ILE A 355 -20.20 -1.99 -10.98
N SER A 356 -20.39 -2.52 -9.78
CA SER A 356 -19.56 -2.19 -8.63
C SER A 356 -19.18 -3.45 -7.86
N ILE A 357 -17.90 -3.59 -7.50
CA ILE A 357 -17.36 -4.77 -6.83
C ILE A 357 -16.50 -4.38 -5.62
N PRO A 358 -16.59 -5.07 -4.47
CA PRO A 358 -15.66 -4.85 -3.35
C PRO A 358 -14.20 -5.18 -3.69
N GLU A 359 -13.23 -4.45 -3.15
CA GLU A 359 -11.80 -4.65 -3.47
C GLU A 359 -11.21 -6.00 -3.01
N LEU A 360 -11.74 -6.63 -1.95
CA LEU A 360 -11.35 -7.98 -1.52
C LEU A 360 -12.26 -9.08 -2.09
N SER A 361 -12.92 -8.83 -3.22
CA SER A 361 -13.67 -9.87 -3.93
C SER A 361 -12.72 -10.98 -4.41
N PRO A 362 -13.06 -12.26 -4.20
CA PRO A 362 -12.15 -13.36 -4.54
C PRO A 362 -11.98 -13.50 -6.07
N PRO A 363 -10.81 -13.97 -6.54
CA PRO A 363 -10.63 -14.37 -7.94
C PRO A 363 -11.71 -15.35 -8.40
N GLY A 364 -12.13 -15.23 -9.66
CA GLY A 364 -13.20 -16.01 -10.26
C GLY A 364 -14.62 -15.47 -10.00
N THR A 365 -14.77 -14.40 -9.19
CA THR A 365 -16.06 -13.70 -9.03
C THR A 365 -16.56 -13.21 -10.37
N GLU A 366 -17.80 -13.52 -10.71
CA GLU A 366 -18.44 -13.06 -11.95
C GLU A 366 -18.82 -11.59 -11.81
N VAL A 367 -18.26 -10.76 -12.70
CA VAL A 367 -18.50 -9.32 -12.74
C VAL A 367 -19.72 -9.03 -13.62
N THR A 368 -19.74 -9.60 -14.82
CA THR A 368 -20.86 -9.50 -15.76
C THR A 368 -20.75 -10.57 -16.84
N ARG A 369 -21.77 -10.67 -17.68
CA ARG A 369 -21.78 -11.48 -18.89
C ARG A 369 -22.16 -10.59 -20.07
N LEU A 370 -21.29 -10.55 -21.08
CA LEU A 370 -21.57 -9.90 -22.35
C LEU A 370 -22.59 -10.74 -23.12
N MET A 371 -23.58 -10.06 -23.69
CA MET A 371 -24.66 -10.67 -24.45
C MET A 371 -24.83 -9.90 -25.76
N ALA A 372 -23.78 -9.89 -26.59
CA ALA A 372 -23.92 -9.40 -27.96
C ALA A 372 -24.87 -10.32 -28.73
N GLU A 373 -25.70 -9.74 -29.59
CA GLU A 373 -26.67 -10.45 -30.41
C GLU A 373 -26.39 -10.20 -31.88
N ASP A 374 -26.39 -11.27 -32.68
CA ASP A 374 -26.30 -11.20 -34.14
C ASP A 374 -27.64 -11.63 -34.74
N MET A 375 -28.09 -10.94 -35.77
CA MET A 375 -29.40 -11.17 -36.39
C MET A 375 -29.34 -12.18 -37.53
N ASP A 376 -28.15 -12.51 -38.04
CA ASP A 376 -27.94 -13.53 -39.07
C ASP A 376 -28.48 -14.91 -38.64
N ALA A 377 -28.51 -15.89 -39.55
CA ALA A 377 -29.19 -17.15 -39.32
C ALA A 377 -28.72 -17.88 -38.04
N PRO A 378 -29.65 -18.22 -37.13
CA PRO A 378 -29.27 -18.74 -35.81
C PRO A 378 -28.58 -20.09 -35.94
N GLY A 379 -27.39 -20.19 -35.35
CA GLY A 379 -26.57 -21.40 -35.40
C GLY A 379 -25.76 -21.57 -36.70
N SER A 380 -25.82 -20.59 -37.60
CA SER A 380 -24.87 -20.49 -38.70
C SER A 380 -23.54 -19.92 -38.19
N PRO A 381 -22.43 -20.10 -38.94
CA PRO A 381 -21.20 -19.38 -38.67
C PRO A 381 -21.39 -17.85 -38.63
N ASN A 382 -22.29 -17.31 -39.46
CA ASN A 382 -22.53 -15.87 -39.56
C ASN A 382 -23.10 -15.29 -38.26
N SER A 383 -23.87 -16.08 -37.48
CA SER A 383 -24.35 -15.64 -36.17
C SER A 383 -23.47 -16.09 -34.98
N HIS A 384 -22.34 -16.76 -35.24
CA HIS A 384 -21.53 -17.36 -34.18
C HIS A 384 -20.52 -16.36 -33.60
N ILE A 385 -20.87 -15.79 -32.45
CA ILE A 385 -20.10 -14.71 -31.81
C ILE A 385 -18.98 -15.27 -30.92
N VAL A 386 -17.78 -14.72 -31.07
CA VAL A 386 -16.64 -14.88 -30.16
C VAL A 386 -16.21 -13.51 -29.64
N TYR A 387 -15.83 -13.47 -28.37
CA TYR A 387 -15.38 -12.28 -27.65
C TYR A 387 -13.87 -12.26 -27.51
N GLN A 388 -13.26 -11.13 -27.82
CA GLN A 388 -11.82 -10.91 -27.69
C GLN A 388 -11.53 -9.58 -26.99
N LEU A 389 -10.55 -9.58 -26.09
CA LEU A 389 -10.11 -8.33 -25.46
C LEU A 389 -9.31 -7.48 -26.46
N LEU A 390 -9.71 -6.22 -26.67
CA LEU A 390 -9.03 -5.33 -27.65
C LEU A 390 -7.64 -4.91 -27.21
N ASN A 391 -7.43 -4.78 -25.90
CA ASN A 391 -6.13 -4.45 -25.31
C ASN A 391 -5.64 -5.63 -24.44
N PRO A 392 -5.15 -6.73 -25.04
CA PRO A 392 -4.59 -7.86 -24.30
C PRO A 392 -3.26 -7.50 -23.62
N GLU A 393 -2.52 -6.55 -24.19
CA GLU A 393 -1.36 -5.91 -23.57
C GLU A 393 -1.83 -4.72 -22.73
N ALA A 394 -2.49 -5.03 -21.61
CA ALA A 394 -2.84 -4.07 -20.59
C ALA A 394 -1.62 -3.19 -20.20
N GLU A 395 -1.71 -1.88 -20.43
CA GLU A 395 -0.66 -0.94 -19.98
C GLU A 395 -0.69 -0.75 -18.46
N THR A 396 -1.79 -1.16 -17.81
CA THR A 396 -2.00 -1.04 -16.37
C THR A 396 -2.30 -2.39 -15.72
N GLU A 397 -1.77 -2.62 -14.52
CA GLU A 397 -2.05 -3.82 -13.70
C GLU A 397 -3.56 -4.00 -13.42
N ALA A 398 -4.32 -2.90 -13.54
CA ALA A 398 -5.77 -2.81 -13.41
C ALA A 398 -6.55 -3.60 -14.48
N GLU A 399 -6.12 -3.53 -15.73
CA GLU A 399 -6.80 -4.21 -16.85
C GLU A 399 -6.53 -5.72 -16.84
N ARG A 400 -5.48 -6.18 -16.14
CA ARG A 400 -5.22 -7.60 -15.84
C ARG A 400 -6.09 -8.16 -14.71
N ALA A 401 -6.85 -7.31 -14.01
CA ALA A 401 -7.74 -7.76 -12.95
C ALA A 401 -9.03 -8.39 -13.47
N LEU A 402 -9.30 -8.33 -14.78
CA LEU A 402 -10.47 -8.92 -15.41
C LEU A 402 -10.04 -9.98 -16.42
N GLU A 403 -10.72 -11.11 -16.36
CA GLU A 403 -10.58 -12.24 -17.29
C GLU A 403 -11.87 -12.37 -18.08
N LEU A 404 -11.74 -12.72 -19.37
CA LEU A 404 -12.86 -12.87 -20.30
C LEU A 404 -12.86 -14.29 -20.85
N ASP A 405 -14.00 -14.96 -20.74
CA ASP A 405 -14.27 -16.18 -21.47
C ASP A 405 -14.76 -15.82 -22.89
N SER A 406 -14.00 -16.26 -23.90
CA SER A 406 -14.20 -15.86 -25.29
C SER A 406 -15.47 -16.42 -25.93
N THR A 407 -16.06 -17.48 -25.38
CA THR A 407 -17.25 -18.13 -25.97
C THR A 407 -18.54 -17.72 -25.27
N SER A 408 -18.50 -17.64 -23.94
CA SER A 408 -19.68 -17.36 -23.12
C SER A 408 -19.89 -15.88 -22.81
N GLY A 409 -18.90 -15.04 -23.15
CA GLY A 409 -18.89 -13.60 -22.83
C GLY A 409 -18.77 -13.33 -21.33
N ARG A 410 -18.45 -14.33 -20.52
CA ARG A 410 -18.38 -14.20 -19.05
C ARG A 410 -17.12 -13.44 -18.65
N VAL A 411 -17.30 -12.36 -17.90
CA VAL A 411 -16.21 -11.54 -17.35
C VAL A 411 -16.06 -11.85 -15.87
N THR A 412 -14.87 -12.29 -15.46
CA THR A 412 -14.54 -12.63 -14.08
C THR A 412 -13.37 -11.81 -13.54
N LEU A 413 -13.26 -11.77 -12.22
CA LEU A 413 -12.05 -11.28 -11.57
C LEU A 413 -10.88 -12.24 -11.74
N GLY A 414 -9.75 -11.70 -12.19
CA GLY A 414 -8.48 -12.40 -12.23
C GLY A 414 -7.76 -12.38 -10.88
N THR A 415 -6.44 -12.57 -10.91
CA THR A 415 -5.60 -12.67 -9.71
C THR A 415 -4.95 -11.35 -9.29
N ALA A 416 -5.05 -10.30 -10.12
CA ALA A 416 -4.49 -9.00 -9.79
C ALA A 416 -5.27 -8.35 -8.63
N PRO A 417 -4.56 -7.70 -7.68
CA PRO A 417 -5.22 -7.03 -6.56
C PRO A 417 -6.02 -5.82 -7.07
N LEU A 418 -7.21 -5.62 -6.50
CA LEU A 418 -8.03 -4.44 -6.74
C LEU A 418 -7.68 -3.35 -5.73
N LEU A 419 -7.89 -2.09 -6.12
CA LEU A 419 -7.71 -0.94 -5.25
C LEU A 419 -9.04 -0.18 -5.12
N ALA A 420 -9.47 0.12 -3.90
CA ALA A 420 -10.65 0.96 -3.65
C ALA A 420 -10.65 2.26 -4.50
N GLY A 421 -11.82 2.63 -5.02
CA GLY A 421 -12.01 3.84 -5.81
C GLY A 421 -11.46 3.77 -7.24
N GLN A 422 -10.87 2.64 -7.65
CA GLN A 422 -10.44 2.40 -9.02
C GLN A 422 -11.65 2.21 -9.95
N ASN A 423 -11.54 2.76 -11.17
CA ASN A 423 -12.47 2.47 -12.26
C ASN A 423 -11.76 1.65 -13.32
N LEU A 424 -12.23 0.43 -13.55
CA LEU A 424 -11.75 -0.45 -14.60
C LEU A 424 -12.63 -0.25 -15.83
N LEU A 425 -12.01 -0.07 -17.00
CA LEU A 425 -12.69 -0.02 -18.29
C LEU A 425 -12.23 -1.21 -19.12
N LEU A 426 -13.16 -2.08 -19.46
CA LEU A 426 -12.93 -3.22 -20.33
C LEU A 426 -13.52 -2.93 -21.70
N GLN A 427 -12.70 -3.02 -22.74
CA GLN A 427 -13.13 -2.94 -24.14
C GLN A 427 -13.00 -4.31 -24.80
N VAL A 428 -14.14 -4.89 -25.15
CA VAL A 428 -14.22 -6.24 -25.72
C VAL A 428 -14.77 -6.15 -27.13
N LEU A 429 -14.06 -6.75 -28.08
CA LEU A 429 -14.53 -6.96 -29.44
C LEU A 429 -15.43 -8.19 -29.45
N ALA A 430 -16.67 -8.04 -29.90
CA ALA A 430 -17.53 -9.15 -30.29
C ALA A 430 -17.44 -9.30 -31.81
N SER A 431 -17.07 -10.48 -32.30
CA SER A 431 -16.91 -10.79 -33.72
C SER A 431 -17.71 -12.03 -34.07
N ASP A 432 -18.37 -12.03 -35.21
CA ASP A 432 -19.05 -13.20 -35.78
C ASP A 432 -18.04 -14.20 -36.41
N LEU A 433 -18.54 -15.21 -37.15
CA LEU A 433 -17.75 -16.23 -37.85
C LEU A 433 -16.80 -16.99 -36.92
N GLY A 434 -17.15 -17.10 -35.64
CA GLY A 434 -16.27 -17.66 -34.63
C GLY A 434 -14.95 -16.89 -34.44
N GLY A 435 -14.89 -15.62 -34.85
CA GLY A 435 -13.70 -14.78 -34.84
C GLY A 435 -12.74 -14.99 -36.02
N ALA A 436 -13.19 -15.64 -37.10
CA ALA A 436 -12.37 -15.85 -38.31
C ALA A 436 -12.10 -14.55 -39.10
N GLU A 437 -11.08 -14.55 -39.96
CA GLU A 437 -10.81 -13.42 -40.84
C GLU A 437 -12.01 -13.16 -41.79
N GLY A 438 -12.45 -11.91 -41.83
CA GLY A 438 -13.58 -11.48 -42.68
C GLY A 438 -14.90 -11.30 -41.94
N GLY A 439 -14.95 -11.63 -40.64
CA GLY A 439 -16.13 -11.40 -39.80
C GLY A 439 -16.44 -9.93 -39.52
N LEU A 440 -17.71 -9.64 -39.28
CA LEU A 440 -18.17 -8.34 -38.80
C LEU A 440 -18.05 -8.30 -37.27
N SER A 441 -17.86 -7.09 -36.74
CA SER A 441 -17.59 -6.92 -35.31
C SER A 441 -18.09 -5.61 -34.74
N SER A 442 -18.31 -5.60 -33.43
CA SER A 442 -18.60 -4.40 -32.64
C SER A 442 -17.84 -4.42 -31.31
N THR A 443 -17.79 -3.27 -30.65
CA THR A 443 -17.07 -3.11 -29.38
C THR A 443 -18.05 -2.94 -28.22
N CYS A 444 -17.96 -3.83 -27.25
CA CYS A 444 -18.64 -3.78 -25.96
C CYS A 444 -17.75 -3.05 -24.95
N GLU A 445 -18.30 -2.06 -24.24
CA GLU A 445 -17.62 -1.37 -23.16
C GLU A 445 -18.24 -1.73 -21.81
N VAL A 446 -17.40 -2.17 -20.86
CA VAL A 446 -17.81 -2.47 -19.49
C VAL A 446 -17.00 -1.60 -18.54
N SER A 447 -17.70 -0.78 -17.75
CA SER A 447 -17.08 0.01 -16.69
C SER A 447 -17.42 -0.58 -15.32
N VAL A 448 -16.39 -0.83 -14.52
CA VAL A 448 -16.48 -1.45 -13.19
C VAL A 448 -15.84 -0.52 -12.17
N THR A 449 -16.58 -0.15 -11.13
CA THR A 449 -16.06 0.64 -10.01
C THR A 449 -15.72 -0.28 -8.84
N VAL A 450 -14.50 -0.17 -8.33
CA VAL A 450 -14.08 -0.90 -7.13
C VAL A 450 -14.53 -0.13 -5.89
N LEU A 451 -15.35 -0.79 -5.08
CA LEU A 451 -15.86 -0.28 -3.80
C LEU A 451 -14.84 -0.55 -2.70
N ASP A 452 -14.61 0.47 -1.89
CA ASP A 452 -13.87 0.40 -0.64
C ASP A 452 -14.59 -0.52 0.35
N ILE A 453 -13.82 -1.30 1.10
CA ILE A 453 -14.31 -2.00 2.29
C ILE A 453 -13.40 -1.68 3.47
N ASN A 454 -13.92 -1.81 4.68
CA ASN A 454 -13.17 -1.56 5.91
C ASN A 454 -12.18 -2.71 6.19
N ASP A 455 -11.09 -2.80 5.44
CA ASP A 455 -10.03 -3.81 5.59
C ASP A 455 -8.75 -3.28 6.25
N HIS A 456 -8.63 -1.97 6.42
CA HIS A 456 -7.54 -1.36 7.19
C HIS A 456 -7.99 -1.01 8.61
N ALA A 457 -7.24 -1.49 9.60
CA ALA A 457 -7.44 -1.08 11.00
C ALA A 457 -6.70 0.23 11.31
N PRO A 458 -7.22 1.09 12.20
CA PRO A 458 -6.60 2.37 12.52
C PRO A 458 -5.31 2.14 13.27
N GLN A 459 -4.31 2.97 12.97
CA GLN A 459 -2.98 2.87 13.56
C GLN A 459 -2.57 4.19 14.20
N PHE A 460 -2.08 4.13 15.44
CA PHE A 460 -1.43 5.28 16.04
C PHE A 460 -0.14 5.62 15.28
N THR A 461 0.06 6.91 14.98
CA THR A 461 1.30 7.39 14.32
C THR A 461 2.55 7.10 15.17
N ILE A 462 2.38 7.00 16.49
CA ILE A 462 3.45 6.75 17.46
C ILE A 462 2.98 5.69 18.47
N SER A 463 3.72 4.58 18.60
CA SER A 463 3.39 3.46 19.50
C SER A 463 3.74 3.71 20.97
N GLN A 464 4.70 4.59 21.26
CA GLN A 464 5.05 5.02 22.62
C GLN A 464 5.35 6.51 22.62
N ILE A 465 4.55 7.27 23.37
CA ILE A 465 4.80 8.70 23.57
C ILE A 465 5.92 8.87 24.59
N GLU A 466 6.80 9.85 24.35
CA GLU A 466 7.84 10.21 25.31
C GLU A 466 7.23 10.50 26.70
N PRO A 467 7.90 10.13 27.81
CA PRO A 467 7.35 10.34 29.13
C PRO A 467 7.02 11.81 29.40
N VAL A 468 5.78 12.08 29.79
CA VAL A 468 5.28 13.42 30.11
C VAL A 468 5.43 13.65 31.61
N SER A 469 6.21 14.65 32.01
CA SER A 469 6.34 15.03 33.42
C SER A 469 5.28 16.06 33.82
N LEU A 470 4.50 15.75 34.86
CA LEU A 470 3.51 16.65 35.45
C LEU A 470 3.74 16.78 36.96
N ARG A 471 3.61 18.00 37.49
CA ARG A 471 3.69 18.25 38.93
C ARG A 471 2.46 17.70 39.65
N GLU A 472 2.61 17.24 40.89
CA GLU A 472 1.47 16.75 41.68
C GLU A 472 0.41 17.82 41.98
N ASP A 473 0.78 19.11 41.95
CA ASP A 473 -0.11 20.26 42.12
C ASP A 473 -0.77 20.73 40.81
N THR A 474 -0.58 20.01 39.69
CA THR A 474 -1.22 20.31 38.40
C THR A 474 -2.75 20.28 38.54
N GLU A 475 -3.41 21.33 38.07
CA GLU A 475 -4.86 21.43 38.14
C GLU A 475 -5.55 20.46 37.16
N PRO A 476 -6.71 19.87 37.53
CA PRO A 476 -7.52 19.08 36.61
C PRO A 476 -7.90 19.87 35.35
N SER A 477 -8.20 19.13 34.27
CA SER A 477 -8.45 19.56 32.89
C SER A 477 -7.22 19.94 32.07
N THR A 478 -6.01 19.83 32.65
CA THR A 478 -4.74 20.04 31.94
C THR A 478 -4.57 19.00 30.83
N LEU A 479 -4.19 19.46 29.63
CA LEU A 479 -3.84 18.59 28.50
C LEU A 479 -2.49 17.92 28.78
N VAL A 480 -2.48 16.59 28.79
CA VAL A 480 -1.30 15.77 29.05
C VAL A 480 -0.56 15.45 27.75
N ALA A 481 -1.29 14.92 26.77
CA ALA A 481 -0.75 14.55 25.46
C ALA A 481 -1.86 14.59 24.40
N THR A 482 -1.48 14.74 23.14
CA THR A 482 -2.36 14.54 21.98
C THR A 482 -1.86 13.30 21.24
N LEU A 483 -2.75 12.32 21.07
CA LEU A 483 -2.47 11.09 20.32
C LEU A 483 -3.12 11.22 18.94
N THR A 484 -2.43 10.76 17.91
CA THR A 484 -2.93 10.79 16.52
C THR A 484 -2.98 9.37 15.99
N ALA A 485 -4.11 9.00 15.41
CA ALA A 485 -4.34 7.75 14.71
C ALA A 485 -4.81 8.03 13.28
N THR A 486 -4.45 7.14 12.37
CA THR A 486 -4.79 7.22 10.94
C THR A 486 -5.36 5.89 10.48
N ASP A 487 -6.33 5.96 9.59
CA ASP A 487 -6.90 4.82 8.89
C ASP A 487 -6.60 4.95 7.39
N ALA A 488 -6.41 3.83 6.69
CA ALA A 488 -5.96 3.78 5.31
C ALA A 488 -7.08 3.50 4.29
N ASP A 489 -8.30 3.18 4.74
CA ASP A 489 -9.47 3.05 3.87
C ASP A 489 -9.75 4.36 3.10
N LEU A 490 -10.69 4.40 2.16
CA LEU A 490 -11.06 5.63 1.45
C LEU A 490 -12.42 6.20 1.88
N GLU A 491 -13.36 5.34 2.27
CA GLU A 491 -14.72 5.70 2.64
C GLU A 491 -14.73 6.38 4.03
N PRO A 492 -15.28 7.60 4.16
CA PRO A 492 -15.26 8.35 5.42
C PRO A 492 -15.91 7.63 6.60
N ASP A 493 -16.90 6.76 6.35
CA ASP A 493 -17.57 5.98 7.39
C ASP A 493 -16.66 4.92 8.01
N PHE A 494 -15.65 4.42 7.27
CA PHE A 494 -14.67 3.46 7.77
C PHE A 494 -13.56 4.13 8.58
N HIS A 495 -13.32 5.44 8.36
CA HIS A 495 -12.37 6.25 9.15
C HIS A 495 -12.86 6.65 10.53
N LEU A 496 -14.12 6.37 10.86
CA LEU A 496 -14.66 6.69 12.17
C LEU A 496 -14.02 5.78 13.23
N MET A 497 -13.30 6.40 14.15
CA MET A 497 -12.54 5.71 15.19
C MET A 497 -13.13 5.94 16.59
N ASN A 498 -13.03 4.93 17.44
CA ASN A 498 -13.34 4.99 18.87
C ASN A 498 -12.07 4.78 19.70
N PHE A 499 -11.89 5.61 20.74
CA PHE A 499 -10.72 5.57 21.62
C PHE A 499 -11.12 5.14 23.03
N ALA A 500 -10.33 4.24 23.62
CA ALA A 500 -10.56 3.79 24.99
C ALA A 500 -9.24 3.54 25.75
N PHE A 501 -9.34 3.42 27.07
CA PHE A 501 -8.23 2.92 27.88
C PHE A 501 -8.33 1.40 27.95
N GLU A 502 -7.31 0.70 27.46
CA GLU A 502 -7.16 -0.74 27.63
C GLU A 502 -6.61 -1.06 29.03
N ALA A 503 -5.63 -0.27 29.50
CA ALA A 503 -5.00 -0.46 30.81
C ALA A 503 -4.45 0.83 31.43
N GLY A 504 -4.17 0.79 32.74
CA GLY A 504 -3.43 1.83 33.45
C GLY A 504 -4.25 2.99 34.03
N ASN A 505 -5.56 3.06 33.75
CA ASN A 505 -6.44 4.15 34.23
C ASN A 505 -7.59 3.66 35.13
N ALA A 506 -7.38 2.62 35.94
CA ALA A 506 -8.43 2.02 36.77
C ALA A 506 -9.10 3.02 37.75
N GLU A 507 -8.35 4.04 38.20
CA GLU A 507 -8.86 5.06 39.13
C GLU A 507 -9.58 6.22 38.42
N GLY A 508 -9.62 6.25 37.09
CA GLY A 508 -10.22 7.33 36.30
C GLY A 508 -9.55 8.69 36.59
N ILE A 509 -8.22 8.69 36.71
CA ILE A 509 -7.41 9.91 36.92
C ILE A 509 -7.29 10.69 35.60
N PHE A 510 -7.29 9.98 34.48
CA PHE A 510 -7.18 10.55 33.14
C PHE A 510 -8.47 10.36 32.34
N GLY A 511 -8.68 11.23 31.35
CA GLY A 511 -9.79 11.19 30.41
C GLY A 511 -9.31 11.34 28.97
N LEU A 512 -10.13 10.90 28.02
CA LEU A 512 -9.91 11.04 26.59
C LEU A 512 -11.04 11.89 25.99
N ASP A 513 -10.69 12.93 25.26
CA ASP A 513 -11.63 13.76 24.51
C ASP A 513 -11.23 13.80 23.02
N TRP A 514 -12.16 13.50 22.12
CA TRP A 514 -11.92 13.57 20.67
C TRP A 514 -13.15 14.06 19.92
N GLU A 515 -12.92 14.59 18.72
CA GLU A 515 -13.97 14.92 17.76
C GLU A 515 -14.08 13.78 16.74
N PRO A 516 -15.29 13.26 16.43
CA PRO A 516 -15.46 12.21 15.42
C PRO A 516 -14.85 12.61 14.07
N GLY A 517 -14.09 11.70 13.46
CA GLY A 517 -13.42 11.93 12.17
C GLY A 517 -12.12 12.76 12.22
N SER A 518 -11.70 13.29 13.38
CA SER A 518 -10.48 14.10 13.48
C SER A 518 -9.17 13.30 13.49
N GLY A 519 -9.23 12.00 13.78
CA GLY A 519 -8.05 11.15 14.02
C GLY A 519 -7.20 11.56 15.24
N GLN A 520 -7.62 12.56 16.02
CA GLN A 520 -6.87 13.08 17.17
C GLN A 520 -7.65 12.94 18.47
N VAL A 521 -6.98 12.38 19.49
CA VAL A 521 -7.53 12.25 20.84
C VAL A 521 -6.66 12.97 21.86
N HIS A 522 -7.31 13.74 22.73
CA HIS A 522 -6.67 14.54 23.76
C HIS A 522 -6.73 13.80 25.09
N LEU A 523 -5.57 13.44 25.62
CA LEU A 523 -5.43 12.88 26.96
C LEU A 523 -5.42 14.02 27.98
N ARG A 524 -6.40 14.06 28.88
CA ARG A 524 -6.52 15.10 29.92
C ARG A 524 -6.43 14.52 31.32
N LEU A 525 -5.93 15.34 32.24
CA LEU A 525 -5.99 15.07 33.66
C LEU A 525 -7.39 15.37 34.20
N LEU A 526 -8.07 14.44 34.86
CA LEU A 526 -9.40 14.64 35.46
C LEU A 526 -9.36 14.78 36.98
N LYS A 527 -8.36 14.17 37.63
CA LYS A 527 -8.19 14.19 39.09
C LYS A 527 -6.79 14.70 39.45
N LYS A 528 -6.63 15.20 40.68
CA LYS A 528 -5.31 15.64 41.16
C LYS A 528 -4.34 14.47 41.26
N LEU A 529 -3.08 14.71 40.89
CA LEU A 529 -2.00 13.74 41.00
C LEU A 529 -1.47 13.69 42.44
N SER A 530 -0.87 12.56 42.83
CA SER A 530 -0.19 12.43 44.12
C SER A 530 1.07 11.60 43.94
N TYR A 531 2.23 12.22 44.15
CA TYR A 531 3.51 11.53 44.02
C TYR A 531 3.60 10.35 45.01
N ASP A 532 3.07 10.53 46.23
CA ASP A 532 3.11 9.52 47.29
C ASP A 532 2.20 8.32 47.01
N ALA A 533 1.12 8.50 46.24
CA ALA A 533 0.25 7.41 45.83
C ALA A 533 0.85 6.63 44.64
N ALA A 534 1.27 7.35 43.59
CA ALA A 534 1.89 6.77 42.41
C ALA A 534 2.91 7.76 41.80
N PRO A 535 4.21 7.42 41.73
CA PRO A 535 5.22 8.29 41.13
C PRO A 535 5.17 8.30 39.60
N SER A 536 4.48 7.33 38.98
CA SER A 536 4.24 7.29 37.55
C SER A 536 2.95 6.54 37.21
N HIS A 537 2.33 6.92 36.09
CA HIS A 537 1.19 6.23 35.50
C HIS A 537 1.55 5.76 34.10
N LYS A 538 1.39 4.47 33.83
CA LYS A 538 1.58 3.89 32.50
C LYS A 538 0.20 3.59 31.91
N LEU A 539 -0.25 4.42 30.99
CA LEU A 539 -1.56 4.34 30.36
C LEU A 539 -1.42 3.61 29.02
N VAL A 540 -2.30 2.66 28.75
CA VAL A 540 -2.41 1.99 27.44
C VAL A 540 -3.73 2.42 26.84
N VAL A 541 -3.65 3.16 25.73
CA VAL A 541 -4.79 3.67 24.99
C VAL A 541 -4.93 2.83 23.72
N VAL A 542 -6.15 2.37 23.45
CA VAL A 542 -6.52 1.61 22.26
C VAL A 542 -7.35 2.46 21.31
N VAL A 543 -7.17 2.25 20.00
CA VAL A 543 -8.05 2.75 18.94
C VAL A 543 -8.61 1.57 18.13
N GLN A 544 -9.87 1.68 17.73
CA GLN A 544 -10.59 0.72 16.89
C GLN A 544 -11.55 1.45 15.94
N ASN A 545 -11.87 0.87 14.78
CA ASN A 545 -12.93 1.38 13.91
C ASN A 545 -14.30 1.31 14.64
N VAL A 546 -15.21 2.16 14.21
CA VAL A 546 -16.63 2.06 14.55
C VAL A 546 -17.32 1.01 13.67
N ALA A 547 -16.94 0.93 12.39
CA ALA A 547 -17.37 -0.12 11.47
C ALA A 547 -16.66 -1.46 11.75
N GLU A 548 -17.28 -2.57 11.36
CA GLU A 548 -16.67 -3.91 11.50
C GLU A 548 -15.58 -4.10 10.44
N LEU A 549 -14.40 -4.59 10.86
CA LEU A 549 -13.29 -4.92 9.95
C LEU A 549 -13.62 -6.17 9.14
N VAL A 550 -13.30 -6.16 7.85
CA VAL A 550 -13.55 -7.23 6.88
C VAL A 550 -12.22 -7.70 6.27
N GLY A 551 -12.03 -9.01 6.11
CA GLY A 551 -10.84 -9.59 5.46
C GLY A 551 -9.88 -10.32 6.41
N PRO A 552 -8.76 -10.87 5.89
CA PRO A 552 -7.85 -11.76 6.64
C PRO A 552 -6.98 -11.06 7.71
N GLY A 553 -7.26 -9.79 8.03
CA GLY A 553 -6.60 -9.09 9.12
C GLY A 553 -7.60 -8.47 10.10
N PRO A 554 -7.84 -9.09 11.27
CA PRO A 554 -8.01 -8.29 12.47
C PRO A 554 -6.58 -7.90 12.87
N GLY A 555 -6.10 -6.75 12.41
CA GLY A 555 -5.00 -6.12 13.14
C GLY A 555 -5.42 -6.05 14.62
N PRO A 556 -4.58 -6.49 15.58
CA PRO A 556 -4.92 -6.27 16.98
C PRO A 556 -5.19 -4.78 17.15
N GLU A 557 -6.23 -4.44 17.93
CA GLU A 557 -6.42 -3.15 18.57
C GLU A 557 -5.09 -2.37 18.64
N ALA A 558 -4.97 -1.29 17.87
CA ALA A 558 -3.72 -0.55 17.84
C ALA A 558 -3.60 0.17 19.18
N THR A 559 -2.55 -0.14 19.93
CA THR A 559 -2.33 0.41 21.27
C THR A 559 -1.17 1.38 21.26
N THR A 560 -1.30 2.47 22.00
CA THR A 560 -0.20 3.39 22.30
C THR A 560 -0.04 3.52 23.79
N THR A 561 1.21 3.54 24.25
CA THR A 561 1.53 3.71 25.66
C THR A 561 1.92 5.16 25.95
N VAL A 562 1.26 5.76 26.94
CA VAL A 562 1.63 7.07 27.49
C VAL A 562 2.14 6.88 28.91
N THR A 563 3.38 7.29 29.16
CA THR A 563 3.95 7.28 30.52
C THR A 563 3.89 8.69 31.10
N VAL A 564 3.13 8.87 32.17
CA VAL A 564 3.07 10.15 32.91
C VAL A 564 3.93 10.01 34.15
N LEU A 565 4.96 10.84 34.28
CA LEU A 565 5.81 10.92 35.46
C LEU A 565 5.27 12.01 36.39
N VAL A 566 5.08 11.69 37.66
CA VAL A 566 4.64 12.67 38.65
C VAL A 566 5.86 13.30 39.29
N GLU A 567 5.94 14.64 39.25
CA GLU A 567 6.98 15.41 39.94
C GLU A 567 6.48 15.82 41.32
N ARG A 568 7.29 15.50 42.34
CA ARG A 568 7.01 15.90 43.73
C ARG A 568 7.19 17.40 43.88
N VAL A 569 6.24 18.06 44.53
CA VAL A 569 6.34 19.47 44.90
C VAL A 569 6.86 19.56 46.33
N ALA A 570 7.96 20.28 46.54
CA ALA A 570 8.53 20.45 47.86
C ALA A 570 7.57 21.26 48.77
N PRO A 571 7.23 20.77 49.98
CA PRO A 571 6.38 21.53 50.89
C PRO A 571 7.13 22.78 51.40
N ALA A 572 6.39 23.87 51.65
CA ALA A 572 6.97 25.07 52.25
C ALA A 572 7.62 24.77 53.62
N PRO A 573 8.75 25.44 53.97
CA PRO A 573 9.45 25.20 55.22
C PRO A 573 8.55 25.53 56.42
N LYS A 574 8.56 24.65 57.43
CA LYS A 574 7.84 24.85 58.69
C LYS A 574 8.80 25.38 59.76
N LEU A 575 8.42 26.45 60.48
CA LEU A 575 9.21 27.01 61.58
C LEU A 575 8.82 26.37 62.91
N ALA A 576 9.78 26.27 63.84
CA ALA A 576 9.54 25.70 65.16
C ALA A 576 8.53 26.53 65.98
N GLN A 577 8.46 27.83 65.74
CA GLN A 577 7.56 28.76 66.43
C GLN A 577 7.02 29.81 65.44
N GLN A 578 5.80 30.29 65.68
CA GLN A 578 5.22 31.43 64.95
C GLN A 578 5.60 32.79 65.59
N LEU A 579 6.05 32.77 66.86
CA LEU A 579 6.43 33.96 67.63
C LEU A 579 7.68 33.67 68.49
N TYR A 580 8.78 34.36 68.20
CA TYR A 580 10.04 34.29 68.95
C TYR A 580 10.16 35.50 69.86
N LYS A 581 10.34 35.29 71.17
CA LYS A 581 10.43 36.38 72.17
C LYS A 581 11.83 36.46 72.76
N ALA A 582 12.40 37.65 72.85
CA ALA A 582 13.64 37.91 73.59
C ALA A 582 13.53 39.18 74.44
N SER A 583 14.27 39.25 75.53
CA SER A 583 14.34 40.45 76.39
C SER A 583 15.77 40.92 76.52
N VAL A 584 16.02 42.19 76.27
CA VAL A 584 17.37 42.74 76.13
C VAL A 584 17.52 44.08 76.88
N PRO A 585 18.56 44.27 77.70
CA PRO A 585 18.83 45.57 78.31
C PRO A 585 19.15 46.64 77.26
N ILE A 586 18.70 47.88 77.45
CA ILE A 586 18.97 48.98 76.52
C ILE A 586 20.47 49.31 76.43
N SER A 587 21.27 48.95 77.45
CA SER A 587 22.73 49.06 77.44
C SER A 587 23.44 47.97 76.62
N THR A 588 22.70 47.11 75.91
CA THR A 588 23.30 46.00 75.15
C THR A 588 24.12 46.55 73.98
N PRO A 589 25.41 46.18 73.87
CA PRO A 589 26.27 46.65 72.79
C PRO A 589 25.85 46.05 71.44
N ALA A 590 26.23 46.73 70.36
CA ALA A 590 26.07 46.22 69.00
C ALA A 590 26.82 44.87 68.82
N GLY A 591 26.25 43.96 68.04
CA GLY A 591 26.76 42.63 67.75
C GLY A 591 26.29 41.53 68.72
N SER A 592 25.51 41.88 69.74
CA SER A 592 25.03 40.91 70.75
C SER A 592 23.97 39.98 70.15
N LEU A 593 24.13 38.67 70.35
CA LEU A 593 23.16 37.64 69.93
C LEU A 593 21.90 37.70 70.80
N LEU A 594 20.72 37.80 70.19
CA LEU A 594 19.43 37.85 70.89
C LEU A 594 18.73 36.49 70.92
N LEU A 595 18.56 35.87 69.76
CA LEU A 595 17.88 34.60 69.58
C LEU A 595 18.27 33.96 68.24
N THR A 596 17.86 32.71 68.03
CA THR A 596 18.08 31.98 66.77
C THR A 596 16.75 31.46 66.26
N ILE A 597 16.44 31.73 64.99
CA ILE A 597 15.27 31.20 64.29
C ILE A 597 15.58 29.76 63.87
N GLN A 598 14.73 28.81 64.29
CA GLN A 598 14.93 27.39 64.02
C GLN A 598 13.76 26.79 63.23
N PRO A 599 14.02 25.96 62.20
CA PRO A 599 12.98 25.18 61.53
C PRO A 599 12.42 24.10 62.47
N SER A 600 11.20 23.63 62.21
CA SER A 600 10.54 22.61 63.05
C SER A 600 11.13 21.20 62.91
N GLY A 601 12.02 20.98 61.94
CA GLY A 601 12.69 19.72 61.66
C GLY A 601 13.94 19.93 60.79
N PRO A 602 14.70 18.87 60.48
CA PRO A 602 15.84 18.96 59.56
C PRO A 602 15.36 19.47 58.20
N PRO A 603 15.95 20.55 57.66
CA PRO A 603 15.50 21.14 56.40
C PRO A 603 15.85 20.22 55.22
N SER A 604 14.88 19.99 54.32
CA SER A 604 15.07 19.20 53.09
C SER A 604 15.93 19.91 52.04
N SER A 605 16.03 21.24 52.14
CA SER A 605 16.76 22.13 51.24
C SER A 605 17.37 23.29 52.03
N PRO A 606 18.49 23.89 51.59
CA PRO A 606 19.10 25.02 52.29
C PRO A 606 18.14 26.20 52.43
N LEU A 607 18.11 26.82 53.62
CA LEU A 607 17.21 27.93 53.96
C LEU A 607 17.95 29.26 53.99
N ARG A 608 17.28 30.34 53.59
CA ARG A 608 17.73 31.73 53.72
C ARG A 608 16.81 32.51 54.64
N PHE A 609 17.40 33.26 55.58
CA PHE A 609 16.70 34.05 56.57
C PHE A 609 16.86 35.55 56.28
N SER A 610 15.75 36.31 56.34
CA SER A 610 15.76 37.76 56.14
C SER A 610 14.76 38.46 57.06
N LEU A 611 15.05 39.71 57.43
CA LEU A 611 14.12 40.57 58.19
C LEU A 611 13.37 41.47 57.19
N VAL A 612 12.05 41.56 57.30
CA VAL A 612 11.21 42.26 56.32
C VAL A 612 10.86 43.69 56.74
N ASN A 613 10.73 43.97 58.04
CA ASN A 613 10.18 45.23 58.54
C ASN A 613 10.93 45.78 59.78
N ASP A 614 12.26 45.70 59.80
CA ASP A 614 13.09 46.35 60.84
C ASP A 614 13.22 47.87 60.57
N SER A 615 12.20 48.65 60.94
CA SER A 615 12.15 50.10 60.67
C SER A 615 13.26 50.91 61.33
N GLU A 616 13.71 50.50 62.52
CA GLU A 616 14.76 51.19 63.29
C GLU A 616 16.18 50.71 62.95
N GLY A 617 16.30 49.63 62.16
CA GLY A 617 17.58 49.02 61.82
C GLY A 617 18.36 48.52 63.04
N TRP A 618 17.65 48.13 64.11
CA TRP A 618 18.24 47.68 65.36
C TRP A 618 18.74 46.25 65.31
N LEU A 619 18.22 45.45 64.37
CA LEU A 619 18.49 44.04 64.27
C LEU A 619 19.15 43.71 62.93
N TYR A 620 19.95 42.65 62.91
CA TYR A 620 20.25 41.97 61.67
C TYR A 620 20.19 40.47 61.92
N ILE A 621 19.91 39.71 60.86
CA ILE A 621 19.89 38.25 60.90
C ILE A 621 21.00 37.71 60.02
N GLU A 622 21.73 36.72 60.51
CA GLU A 622 22.67 35.96 59.69
C GLU A 622 21.89 35.09 58.69
N GLU A 623 22.12 35.33 57.40
CA GLU A 623 21.32 34.78 56.29
C GLU A 623 21.23 33.25 56.27
N VAL A 624 22.24 32.54 56.77
CA VAL A 624 22.34 31.07 56.73
C VAL A 624 22.08 30.43 58.10
N SER A 625 22.51 31.06 59.19
CA SER A 625 22.43 30.47 60.54
C SER A 625 21.12 30.79 61.26
N GLY A 626 20.37 31.79 60.79
CA GLY A 626 19.14 32.25 61.44
C GLY A 626 19.35 32.96 62.77
N LYS A 627 20.60 33.30 63.13
CA LYS A 627 20.93 34.04 64.35
C LYS A 627 20.61 35.52 64.22
N VAL A 628 19.86 36.06 65.17
CA VAL A 628 19.44 37.46 65.21
C VAL A 628 20.30 38.22 66.22
N HIS A 629 20.95 39.27 65.74
CA HIS A 629 21.90 40.09 66.51
C HIS A 629 21.44 41.55 66.57
N THR A 630 21.96 42.30 67.55
CA THR A 630 21.84 43.76 67.56
C THR A 630 22.75 44.37 66.48
N ALA A 631 22.19 45.08 65.50
CA ALA A 631 22.96 45.74 64.44
C ALA A 631 23.66 47.01 64.93
N ARG A 632 23.05 47.70 65.91
CA ARG A 632 23.54 48.95 66.49
C ARG A 632 23.17 49.02 67.96
N THR A 633 23.67 50.04 68.66
CA THR A 633 23.22 50.37 70.01
C THR A 633 21.72 50.67 69.99
N LEU A 634 20.97 50.16 70.96
CA LEU A 634 19.51 50.32 71.11
C LEU A 634 19.12 51.74 71.60
N GLN A 635 19.75 52.75 71.02
CA GLN A 635 19.61 54.15 71.39
C GLN A 635 18.24 54.65 70.90
N GLY A 636 17.39 55.08 71.84
CA GLY A 636 16.00 55.48 71.57
C GLY A 636 14.93 54.49 72.08
N ALA A 637 15.32 53.27 72.49
CA ALA A 637 14.41 52.31 73.12
C ALA A 637 14.15 52.67 74.59
N HIS A 638 12.88 52.66 75.04
CA HIS A 638 12.54 52.90 76.45
C HIS A 638 12.34 51.58 77.21
N PRO A 639 12.70 51.52 78.50
CA PRO A 639 12.47 50.32 79.29
C PRO A 639 10.96 50.02 79.37
N GLY A 640 10.56 48.82 78.96
CA GLY A 640 9.16 48.40 78.88
C GLY A 640 8.56 48.40 77.47
N ASP A 641 9.22 49.03 76.48
CA ASP A 641 8.77 49.00 75.09
C ASP A 641 8.97 47.61 74.46
N THR A 642 8.10 47.27 73.51
CA THR A 642 8.19 46.05 72.70
C THR A 642 8.42 46.40 71.24
N TYR A 643 9.40 45.74 70.61
CA TYR A 643 9.72 45.92 69.20
C TYR A 643 9.45 44.63 68.41
N THR A 644 8.65 44.73 67.36
CA THR A 644 8.22 43.57 66.56
C THR A 644 8.80 43.62 65.15
N VAL A 645 9.49 42.55 64.75
CA VAL A 645 10.05 42.39 63.40
C VAL A 645 9.64 41.04 62.84
N LEU A 646 9.28 40.99 61.57
CA LEU A 646 8.89 39.80 60.84
C LEU A 646 10.13 39.21 60.16
N VAL A 647 10.39 37.95 60.46
CA VAL A 647 11.42 37.16 59.79
C VAL A 647 10.75 36.34 58.67
N LYS A 648 11.31 36.44 57.47
CA LYS A 648 10.93 35.63 56.31
C LYS A 648 12.01 34.56 56.10
N VAL A 649 11.57 33.32 55.96
CA VAL A 649 12.43 32.17 55.69
C VAL A 649 12.05 31.59 54.34
N GLN A 650 13.03 31.49 53.45
CA GLN A 650 12.86 31.06 52.06
C GLN A 650 13.75 29.86 51.77
N VAL A 651 13.31 28.97 50.87
CA VAL A 651 14.18 27.94 50.30
C VAL A 651 15.16 28.61 49.34
N ALA A 652 16.46 28.28 49.44
CA ALA A 652 17.51 28.98 48.70
C ALA A 652 17.39 28.85 47.17
N ASP A 653 16.80 27.74 46.70
CA ASP A 653 16.66 27.42 45.27
C ASP A 653 15.26 27.73 44.71
N GLU A 654 14.26 28.05 45.56
CA GLU A 654 12.88 28.32 45.13
C GLU A 654 12.22 29.44 45.95
N LEU A 655 12.28 30.66 45.42
CA LEU A 655 11.89 31.90 46.13
C LEU A 655 10.39 32.00 46.48
N SER A 656 9.54 31.21 45.82
CA SER A 656 8.08 31.13 46.01
C SER A 656 7.70 30.40 47.31
N LEU A 657 8.52 29.47 47.77
CA LEU A 657 8.31 28.73 49.02
C LEU A 657 8.87 29.52 50.20
N SER A 658 8.02 30.39 50.76
CA SER A 658 8.39 31.21 51.92
C SER A 658 7.41 31.06 53.07
N THR A 659 7.94 31.06 54.28
CA THR A 659 7.18 31.13 55.53
C THR A 659 7.64 32.34 56.33
N SER A 660 6.79 32.82 57.23
CA SER A 660 7.14 33.96 58.09
C SER A 660 6.79 33.72 59.54
N ALA A 661 7.57 34.31 60.44
CA ALA A 661 7.33 34.33 61.88
C ALA A 661 7.60 35.72 62.44
N THR A 662 7.02 36.00 63.61
CA THR A 662 7.20 37.29 64.29
C THR A 662 8.30 37.16 65.36
N ILE A 663 9.20 38.13 65.41
CA ILE A 663 10.17 38.34 66.48
C ILE A 663 9.67 39.49 67.35
N MET A 664 9.62 39.31 68.67
CA MET A 664 9.19 40.33 69.63
C MET A 664 10.28 40.53 70.68
N ILE A 665 10.84 41.74 70.72
CA ILE A 665 11.93 42.12 71.63
C ILE A 665 11.39 43.04 72.73
N ASN A 666 11.62 42.69 73.99
CA ASN A 666 11.24 43.51 75.15
C ASN A 666 12.48 44.21 75.73
N PHE A 667 12.44 45.53 75.91
CA PHE A 667 13.60 46.30 76.40
C PHE A 667 13.65 46.43 77.93
N LEU A 668 14.80 46.12 78.53
CA LEU A 668 15.04 46.15 79.98
C LEU A 668 15.94 47.33 80.42
N LYS A 669 15.82 47.77 81.68
CA LYS A 669 16.60 48.88 82.26
C LYS A 669 18.07 48.48 82.53
N ALA A 670 19.02 49.35 82.19
CA ALA A 670 20.45 49.13 82.39
C ALA A 670 20.88 49.17 83.88
N SER A 671 21.81 48.30 84.29
CA SER A 671 22.40 48.26 85.65
C SER A 671 23.74 48.99 85.68
N SER A 672 23.92 49.95 86.59
CA SER A 672 25.08 50.85 86.65
C SER A 672 26.17 50.36 87.61
N ALA A 673 27.41 50.23 87.14
CA ALA A 673 28.62 50.14 87.98
C ALA A 673 29.72 51.09 87.44
N PRO A 674 30.52 51.77 88.29
CA PRO A 674 31.36 52.90 87.88
C PRO A 674 32.79 52.49 87.48
N GLY A 675 33.29 53.05 86.37
CA GLY A 675 34.65 52.89 85.88
C GLY A 675 35.58 54.03 86.30
N LEU A 676 36.82 53.70 86.69
CA LEU A 676 37.90 54.64 86.99
C LEU A 676 38.95 54.63 85.87
N ILE A 677 39.49 55.83 85.60
CA ILE A 677 40.42 56.19 84.53
C ILE A 677 41.86 55.94 85.00
N LEU A 678 42.68 55.29 84.17
CA LEU A 678 44.13 55.08 84.40
C LEU A 678 44.96 55.82 83.36
N THR A 679 46.02 56.47 83.83
CA THR A 679 46.99 57.29 83.08
C THR A 679 47.99 56.43 82.27
N PRO A 680 48.46 56.87 81.10
CA PRO A 680 49.33 56.09 80.21
C PRO A 680 50.82 56.13 80.59
N VAL A 681 51.49 54.97 80.53
CA VAL A 681 52.95 54.79 80.65
C VAL A 681 53.61 55.00 79.27
N PRO A 682 54.77 55.69 79.14
CA PRO A 682 55.41 55.96 77.85
C PRO A 682 56.02 54.71 77.20
N THR A 683 55.79 54.53 75.90
CA THR A 683 56.24 53.40 75.07
C THR A 683 57.77 53.36 74.92
N ARG A 684 58.40 52.21 75.20
CA ARG A 684 59.81 51.90 74.84
C ARG A 684 59.86 50.74 73.83
N HIS A 685 60.90 50.69 72.99
CA HIS A 685 61.05 49.71 71.92
C HIS A 685 61.92 48.51 72.32
N LEU A 686 61.68 47.34 71.72
CA LEU A 686 62.48 46.12 71.86
C LEU A 686 62.98 45.63 70.49
N CYS A 687 64.11 44.93 70.47
CA CYS A 687 64.81 44.54 69.25
C CYS A 687 64.55 43.09 68.83
N THR A 688 64.41 42.86 67.52
CA THR A 688 64.44 41.53 66.89
C THR A 688 65.56 41.51 65.82
N PRO A 689 66.56 40.60 65.84
CA PRO A 689 66.73 39.48 66.77
C PRO A 689 66.98 39.90 68.22
N ARG A 690 66.59 39.04 69.18
CA ARG A 690 66.60 39.35 70.63
C ARG A 690 67.98 39.79 71.12
N GLN A 691 68.00 40.91 71.84
CA GLN A 691 69.11 41.38 72.69
C GLN A 691 68.67 41.34 74.17
N ASP A 692 69.61 41.38 75.13
CA ASP A 692 69.33 41.20 76.57
C ASP A 692 68.67 42.41 77.29
N HIS A 693 68.01 43.30 76.55
CA HIS A 693 67.31 44.47 77.09
C HIS A 693 65.78 44.24 77.13
N GLY A 694 65.12 44.77 78.16
CA GLY A 694 63.69 44.61 78.45
C GLY A 694 63.02 45.90 78.96
N VAL A 695 61.69 45.89 79.05
CA VAL A 695 60.87 47.01 79.52
C VAL A 695 60.44 46.79 80.97
N VAL A 696 60.61 47.79 81.83
CA VAL A 696 60.20 47.73 83.23
C VAL A 696 58.69 48.01 83.34
N VAL A 697 57.97 47.15 84.06
CA VAL A 697 56.54 47.27 84.39
C VAL A 697 56.41 47.46 85.91
N SER A 698 55.73 48.50 86.35
CA SER A 698 55.49 48.81 87.77
C SER A 698 54.08 48.43 88.22
N GLY A 699 53.93 48.08 89.50
CA GLY A 699 52.60 47.94 90.13
C GLY A 699 51.88 49.30 90.28
N PRO A 700 50.54 49.33 90.36
CA PRO A 700 49.79 50.57 90.54
C PRO A 700 50.10 51.18 91.92
N SER A 701 50.61 52.41 91.96
CA SER A 701 50.89 53.14 93.20
C SER A 701 49.59 53.72 93.78
N LYS A 702 49.41 53.55 95.09
CA LYS A 702 48.31 54.13 95.87
C LYS A 702 48.91 55.18 96.79
N ASP A 703 48.73 56.46 96.43
CA ASP A 703 48.96 57.69 97.23
C ASP A 703 50.38 57.94 97.83
N PRO A 704 51.05 59.10 97.62
CA PRO A 704 52.44 59.32 98.04
C PRO A 704 52.71 59.57 99.53
N ASP A 705 51.69 59.69 100.40
CA ASP A 705 51.88 60.21 101.77
C ASP A 705 51.63 59.21 102.93
N LEU A 706 51.69 57.89 102.69
CA LEU A 706 51.59 56.90 103.77
C LEU A 706 52.78 55.92 103.75
N ALA A 707 53.75 56.18 104.63
CA ALA A 707 54.84 55.28 104.95
C ALA A 707 54.32 54.07 105.75
N GLY A 708 54.56 52.86 105.23
CA GLY A 708 54.52 51.62 106.01
C GLY A 708 53.45 50.60 105.60
N ASP A 709 53.56 50.03 104.39
CA ASP A 709 53.38 48.58 104.20
C ASP A 709 53.96 48.17 102.83
N GLN A 710 55.13 47.53 102.83
CA GLN A 710 55.75 47.01 101.60
C GLN A 710 55.03 45.73 101.17
N GLY A 711 53.98 45.90 100.37
CA GLY A 711 53.28 44.81 99.70
C GLY A 711 54.10 44.21 98.56
N LEU A 712 54.28 42.88 98.56
CA LEU A 712 54.97 42.14 97.51
C LEU A 712 54.02 41.93 96.31
N TYR A 713 54.18 42.68 95.22
CA TYR A 713 53.38 42.48 94.01
C TYR A 713 53.84 41.23 93.25
N SER A 714 52.89 40.43 92.80
CA SER A 714 53.14 39.31 91.89
C SER A 714 52.73 39.68 90.46
N PHE A 715 53.58 39.35 89.51
CA PHE A 715 53.40 39.72 88.10
C PHE A 715 53.33 38.46 87.24
N ALA A 716 52.30 38.35 86.40
CA ALA A 716 52.10 37.23 85.48
C ALA A 716 51.66 37.72 84.09
N LEU A 717 52.03 36.97 83.04
CA LEU A 717 51.49 37.19 81.69
C LEU A 717 50.05 36.66 81.59
N GLY A 718 49.21 37.28 80.76
CA GLY A 718 47.86 36.81 80.50
C GLY A 718 47.78 35.35 79.98
N PRO A 719 46.62 34.68 80.09
CA PRO A 719 46.49 33.24 79.81
C PRO A 719 46.58 32.84 78.33
N ASN A 720 46.75 33.80 77.42
CA ASN A 720 46.83 33.49 75.98
C ASN A 720 48.14 32.72 75.69
N PRO A 721 48.07 31.48 75.15
CA PRO A 721 49.25 30.65 74.91
C PRO A 721 50.26 31.30 73.95
N THR A 722 49.81 32.14 73.00
CA THR A 722 50.71 32.88 72.10
C THR A 722 51.50 33.95 72.85
N VAL A 723 50.90 34.59 73.86
CA VAL A 723 51.58 35.60 74.70
C VAL A 723 52.62 34.94 75.61
N GLN A 724 52.32 33.78 76.18
CA GLN A 724 53.27 33.03 77.03
C GLN A 724 54.42 32.39 76.23
N ARG A 725 54.22 32.15 74.93
CA ARG A 725 55.26 31.69 74.01
C ARG A 725 56.20 32.82 73.58
N ASP A 726 55.67 34.00 73.28
CA ASP A 726 56.42 35.09 72.64
C ASP A 726 57.11 36.02 73.65
N TRP A 727 56.66 36.06 74.91
CA TRP A 727 57.11 36.99 75.95
C TRP A 727 57.58 36.30 77.24
N ARG A 728 58.54 36.90 77.93
CA ARG A 728 58.99 36.50 79.27
C ARG A 728 58.92 37.68 80.22
N LEU A 729 58.38 37.41 81.41
CA LEU A 729 58.27 38.38 82.49
C LEU A 729 59.09 37.88 83.67
N GLN A 730 60.04 38.68 84.13
CA GLN A 730 60.92 38.35 85.27
C GLN A 730 60.72 39.41 86.35
N THR A 731 60.43 39.00 87.58
CA THR A 731 60.30 39.94 88.70
C THR A 731 61.67 40.55 89.03
N LEU A 732 61.78 41.87 89.05
CA LEU A 732 63.02 42.59 89.39
C LEU A 732 63.14 42.78 90.90
N ASN A 733 62.05 43.21 91.53
CA ASN A 733 61.93 43.40 92.98
C ASN A 733 60.45 43.31 93.39
N GLY A 734 60.13 43.61 94.65
CA GLY A 734 58.76 43.55 95.18
C GLY A 734 57.75 44.52 94.54
N SER A 735 58.16 45.45 93.67
CA SER A 735 57.30 46.49 93.08
C SER A 735 57.38 46.62 91.54
N HIS A 736 58.34 45.96 90.88
CA HIS A 736 58.58 46.05 89.44
C HIS A 736 58.95 44.69 88.82
N ALA A 737 58.60 44.51 87.54
CA ALA A 737 58.98 43.36 86.71
C ALA A 737 59.60 43.79 85.37
N TYR A 738 60.48 42.97 84.82
CA TYR A 738 61.14 43.13 83.53
C TYR A 738 60.46 42.29 82.45
N LEU A 739 59.94 42.92 81.41
CA LEU A 739 59.33 42.28 80.26
C LEU A 739 60.34 42.20 79.11
N THR A 740 60.64 40.98 78.64
CA THR A 740 61.58 40.69 77.55
C THR A 740 60.94 39.78 76.50
N LEU A 741 61.55 39.71 75.31
CA LEU A 741 61.17 38.75 74.28
C LEU A 741 61.58 37.34 74.71
N ALA A 742 60.67 36.38 74.63
CA ALA A 742 60.99 34.97 74.88
C ALA A 742 61.75 34.36 73.69
N LEU A 743 61.31 34.71 72.48
CA LEU A 743 61.83 34.16 71.22
C LEU A 743 62.95 35.04 70.67
N HIS A 744 63.89 34.41 69.95
CA HIS A 744 64.96 35.12 69.26
C HIS A 744 64.43 36.01 68.13
N TRP A 745 63.24 35.71 67.60
CA TRP A 745 62.58 36.50 66.57
C TRP A 745 61.10 36.72 66.88
N VAL A 746 60.66 37.98 66.90
CA VAL A 746 59.24 38.38 67.01
C VAL A 746 58.97 39.44 65.96
N GLU A 747 57.81 39.39 65.31
CA GLU A 747 57.50 40.24 64.16
C GLU A 747 57.59 41.76 64.51
N PRO A 748 58.30 42.58 63.69
CA PRO A 748 58.43 44.02 63.93
C PRO A 748 57.09 44.77 63.77
N ARG A 749 56.39 44.99 64.89
CA ARG A 749 55.15 45.75 64.98
C ARG A 749 54.91 46.22 66.41
N GLU A 750 53.89 47.04 66.63
CA GLU A 750 53.42 47.34 67.98
C GLU A 750 52.64 46.13 68.52
N HIS A 751 53.04 45.66 69.69
CA HIS A 751 52.38 44.57 70.41
C HIS A 751 51.80 45.12 71.71
N THR A 752 50.60 44.67 72.07
CA THR A 752 49.96 44.98 73.34
C THR A 752 49.92 43.73 74.20
N ILE A 753 50.68 43.73 75.29
CA ILE A 753 50.89 42.58 76.15
C ILE A 753 50.04 42.73 77.42
N PRO A 754 49.08 41.81 77.67
CA PRO A 754 48.34 41.80 78.92
C PRO A 754 49.21 41.25 80.06
N VAL A 755 49.47 42.08 81.07
CA VAL A 755 50.18 41.73 82.31
C VAL A 755 49.19 41.81 83.46
N VAL A 756 49.07 40.73 84.23
CA VAL A 756 48.27 40.67 85.45
C VAL A 756 49.18 40.96 86.63
N VAL A 757 48.80 41.95 87.42
CA VAL A 757 49.46 42.31 88.68
C VAL A 757 48.53 41.94 89.81
N SER A 758 49.02 41.19 90.79
CA SER A 758 48.23 40.77 91.94
C SER A 758 48.92 41.10 93.26
N HIS A 759 48.13 41.61 94.21
CA HIS A 759 48.52 41.84 95.60
C HIS A 759 47.38 41.36 96.51
N ASN A 760 47.66 40.37 97.36
CA ASN A 760 46.66 39.65 98.16
C ASN A 760 45.47 39.15 97.29
N THR A 761 44.24 39.57 97.58
CA THR A 761 43.01 39.16 96.86
C THR A 761 42.67 40.05 95.65
N GLN A 762 43.44 41.12 95.42
CA GLN A 762 43.19 42.07 94.33
C GLN A 762 44.06 41.75 93.13
N LYS A 763 43.43 41.68 91.94
CA LYS A 763 44.10 41.49 90.64
C LYS A 763 43.78 42.67 89.74
N TRP A 764 44.81 43.23 89.11
CA TRP A 764 44.71 44.26 88.09
C TRP A 764 45.24 43.73 86.77
N GLN A 765 44.57 44.05 85.66
CA GLN A 765 45.01 43.67 84.33
C GLN A 765 45.51 44.93 83.59
N LEU A 766 46.82 45.01 83.37
CA LEU A 766 47.46 46.10 82.64
C LEU A 766 47.72 45.67 81.20
N GLN A 767 47.54 46.59 80.26
CA GLN A 767 47.94 46.40 78.86
C GLN A 767 49.20 47.20 78.58
N VAL A 768 50.33 46.52 78.47
CA VAL A 768 51.64 47.14 78.21
C VAL A 768 51.87 47.17 76.70
N ARG A 769 51.98 48.35 76.11
CA ARG A 769 52.27 48.51 74.67
C ARG A 769 53.79 48.60 74.45
N VAL A 770 54.31 47.73 73.59
CA VAL A 770 55.74 47.65 73.25
C VAL A 770 55.90 47.58 71.75
N ILE A 771 56.79 48.41 71.19
CA ILE A 771 57.11 48.40 69.76
C ILE A 771 58.31 47.50 69.53
N VAL A 772 58.14 46.42 68.77
CA VAL A 772 59.25 45.57 68.34
C VAL A 772 59.77 46.05 66.98
N CYS A 773 61.07 46.26 66.84
CA CYS A 773 61.69 46.73 65.60
C CYS A 773 62.95 45.92 65.27
N ARG A 774 63.37 45.92 63.99
CA ARG A 774 64.69 45.37 63.61
C ARG A 774 65.78 46.36 64.02
N CYS A 775 66.71 45.90 64.84
CA CYS A 775 67.79 46.75 65.32
C CYS A 775 69.13 46.41 64.67
N ASN A 776 70.04 47.38 64.64
CA ASN A 776 71.45 47.13 64.42
C ASN A 776 72.12 46.52 65.68
N VAL A 777 73.41 46.20 65.60
CA VAL A 777 74.17 45.64 66.74
C VAL A 777 74.16 46.52 67.99
N ASP A 778 73.95 47.84 67.83
CA ASP A 778 73.89 48.82 68.92
C ASP A 778 72.47 49.04 69.51
N GLY A 779 71.48 48.24 69.09
CA GLY A 779 70.13 48.27 69.67
C GLY A 779 69.20 49.39 69.17
N GLN A 780 69.54 50.05 68.06
CA GLN A 780 68.72 51.11 67.46
C GLN A 780 67.83 50.60 66.32
N CYS A 781 66.54 50.98 66.31
CA CYS A 781 65.58 50.59 65.28
C CYS A 781 65.97 51.12 63.87
N LEU A 782 66.06 50.23 62.89
CA LEU A 782 66.27 50.55 61.48
C LEU A 782 64.99 51.16 60.86
N ARG A 783 65.06 52.39 60.34
CA ARG A 783 63.96 53.07 59.62
C ARG A 783 63.94 52.69 58.12
N LYS A 784 62.78 52.32 57.58
CA LYS A 784 62.58 52.09 56.14
C LYS A 784 62.56 53.41 55.37
N VAL A 785 63.36 53.52 54.30
CA VAL A 785 63.32 54.63 53.31
C VAL A 785 62.41 54.22 52.15
N GLY A 786 61.53 55.13 51.73
CA GLY A 786 60.38 54.86 50.86
C GLY A 786 60.69 54.55 49.40
N HIS A 787 59.88 53.66 48.80
CA HIS A 787 59.87 53.37 47.37
C HIS A 787 58.70 54.08 46.67
N MET A 788 58.95 54.55 45.45
CA MET A 788 58.08 55.34 44.58
C MET A 788 56.84 54.58 44.05
N LYS A 789 55.78 55.35 43.78
CA LYS A 789 54.46 54.96 43.25
C LYS A 789 54.50 54.36 41.83
N GLY A 790 53.72 53.30 41.61
CA GLY A 790 53.19 52.94 40.28
C GLY A 790 52.71 51.49 40.12
N MET A 791 51.46 51.17 40.46
CA MET A 791 50.61 50.13 39.84
C MET A 791 49.24 49.99 40.53
N PRO A 792 48.14 49.74 39.78
CA PRO A 792 46.96 49.06 40.30
C PRO A 792 46.66 47.71 39.60
N THR A 793 46.40 46.73 40.48
CA THR A 793 45.35 45.69 40.51
C THR A 793 44.97 44.80 39.31
N LYS A 794 44.87 43.50 39.65
CA LYS A 794 44.45 42.35 38.85
C LYS A 794 43.00 42.44 38.37
N LEU A 795 42.82 42.50 37.04
CA LEU A 795 41.56 42.17 36.37
C LEU A 795 41.84 41.80 34.90
N SER A 796 42.64 40.75 34.67
CA SER A 796 42.88 40.24 33.30
C SER A 796 43.47 38.82 33.32
N ALA A 797 42.67 37.84 33.74
CA ALA A 797 43.05 36.42 33.60
C ALA A 797 41.88 35.49 33.24
N VAL A 798 40.64 35.98 33.11
CA VAL A 798 39.48 35.14 32.77
C VAL A 798 39.00 35.38 31.32
N GLY A 799 39.17 36.59 30.78
CA GLY A 799 38.74 36.91 29.40
C GLY A 799 39.57 36.26 28.29
N THR A 800 40.87 35.98 28.54
CA THR A 800 41.76 35.37 27.54
C THR A 800 41.58 33.86 27.39
N LEU A 801 41.02 33.18 28.41
CA LEU A 801 40.75 31.75 28.35
C LEU A 801 39.41 31.46 27.64
N VAL A 802 38.39 32.28 27.88
CA VAL A 802 37.08 32.12 27.23
C VAL A 802 37.16 32.46 25.73
N GLY A 803 37.88 33.53 25.37
CA GLY A 803 38.06 33.94 23.97
C GLY A 803 38.79 32.90 23.11
N THR A 804 39.81 32.24 23.64
CA THR A 804 40.59 31.23 22.90
C THR A 804 39.78 29.94 22.68
N LEU A 805 38.95 29.52 23.63
CA LEU A 805 38.08 28.36 23.48
C LEU A 805 36.95 28.58 22.46
N THR A 806 36.34 29.77 22.40
CA THR A 806 35.34 30.10 21.37
C THR A 806 35.92 30.13 19.96
N VAL A 807 37.14 30.63 19.78
CA VAL A 807 37.80 30.67 18.47
C VAL A 807 38.16 29.26 17.98
N ILE A 808 38.62 28.38 18.87
CA ILE A 808 38.91 26.97 18.54
C ILE A 808 37.61 26.22 18.19
N GLY A 809 36.51 26.46 18.91
CA GLY A 809 35.20 25.86 18.60
C GLY A 809 34.66 26.29 17.22
N PHE A 810 34.80 27.57 16.87
CA PHE A 810 34.37 28.08 15.57
C PHE A 810 35.22 27.52 14.41
N LEU A 811 36.54 27.37 14.62
CA LEU A 811 37.44 26.74 13.65
C LEU A 811 37.14 25.25 13.43
N LEU A 812 36.78 24.50 14.47
CA LEU A 812 36.40 23.09 14.33
C LEU A 812 35.07 22.91 13.58
N ILE A 813 34.09 23.79 13.80
CA ILE A 813 32.82 23.79 13.05
C ILE A 813 33.05 24.12 11.57
N LEU A 814 33.94 25.07 11.25
CA LEU A 814 34.33 25.37 9.86
C LEU A 814 35.05 24.20 9.19
N ILE A 815 35.91 23.48 9.91
CA ILE A 815 36.62 22.31 9.37
C ILE A 815 35.64 21.15 9.11
N PHE A 816 34.71 20.86 10.03
CA PHE A 816 33.73 19.79 9.85
C PHE A 816 32.67 20.11 8.78
N THR A 817 32.24 21.37 8.66
CA THR A 817 31.32 21.78 7.59
C THR A 817 31.99 21.69 6.21
N HIS A 818 33.27 22.06 6.09
CA HIS A 818 34.02 21.95 4.83
C HIS A 818 34.35 20.49 4.44
N LEU A 819 34.52 19.59 5.41
CA LEU A 819 34.69 18.13 5.18
C LEU A 819 33.37 17.44 4.79
N SER A 820 32.22 17.88 5.31
CA SER A 820 30.92 17.31 4.92
C SER A 820 30.45 17.74 3.53
N LEU A 821 30.79 18.97 3.12
CA LEU A 821 30.47 19.52 1.78
C LEU A 821 31.40 18.99 0.68
N SER A 822 32.58 18.46 1.03
CA SER A 822 33.52 17.84 0.08
C SER A 822 33.17 16.39 -0.28
N ARG A 823 32.19 15.76 0.37
CA ARG A 823 31.80 14.35 0.11
C ARG A 823 30.48 14.16 -0.64
N LYS A 824 29.77 15.25 -0.99
CA LYS A 824 28.44 15.17 -1.62
C LYS A 824 28.34 15.86 -2.99
N LYS A 825 29.46 15.98 -3.71
CA LYS A 825 29.50 16.54 -5.07
C LYS A 825 30.42 15.71 -5.98
N ASN A 826 29.98 14.49 -6.27
CA ASN A 826 30.42 13.66 -7.39
C ASN A 826 29.38 12.55 -7.60
N LEU A 827 28.31 12.87 -8.33
CA LEU A 827 27.75 12.08 -9.42
C LEU A 827 26.54 12.86 -9.93
N ASP A 828 26.77 13.64 -10.98
CA ASP A 828 25.86 13.82 -12.12
C ASP A 828 26.53 14.80 -13.09
N GLN A 829 26.98 14.25 -14.20
CA GLN A 829 27.61 14.94 -15.30
C GLN A 829 26.86 14.50 -16.57
N PRO A 830 26.30 15.41 -17.38
CA PRO A 830 26.00 15.11 -18.76
C PRO A 830 27.24 15.43 -19.59
N VAL A 831 27.66 14.51 -20.46
CA VAL A 831 28.77 14.74 -21.41
C VAL A 831 28.22 14.67 -22.81
N ASP A 832 28.26 15.82 -23.49
CA ASP A 832 28.19 15.90 -24.93
C ASP A 832 29.54 16.40 -25.46
N SER A 833 30.23 15.44 -26.10
CA SER A 833 30.95 15.52 -27.37
C SER A 833 32.12 16.52 -27.64
N VAL A 834 32.94 16.04 -28.61
CA VAL A 834 33.90 16.68 -29.54
C VAL A 834 35.41 16.81 -29.14
N PRO A 835 36.36 16.85 -30.11
CA PRO A 835 37.22 15.70 -30.47
C PRO A 835 38.75 16.03 -30.60
N LEU A 836 39.50 15.08 -31.17
CA LEU A 836 40.77 15.18 -31.96
C LEU A 836 42.12 14.74 -31.33
N LYS A 837 42.63 13.63 -31.91
CA LYS A 837 44.00 13.36 -32.44
C LYS A 837 45.19 13.43 -31.46
N ALA A 838 46.18 12.52 -31.47
CA ALA A 838 46.71 11.65 -32.53
C ALA A 838 47.59 10.51 -31.96
N ALA A 839 47.75 9.44 -32.77
CA ALA A 839 48.87 8.48 -32.89
C ALA A 839 49.27 7.69 -31.61
N VAL A 840 49.24 6.36 -31.62
CA VAL A 840 49.96 5.42 -32.50
C VAL A 840 49.15 4.15 -32.69
#